data_AF-A0A350D6H5-F1
#
_entry.id   AF-A0A350D6H5-F1
#
_cell.length_a   1.000
_cell.length_b   1.000
_cell.length_c   1.000
_cell.angle_alpha   90.00
_cell.angle_beta   90.00
_cell.angle_gamma   90.00
#
_symmetry.space_group_name_H-M   'P 1'
#
loop_
_entity.id
_entity.type
_entity.pdbx_description
1 polymer ?
#
loop_
_entity_poly.entity_id
_entity_poly.type
_entity_poly.pdbx_seq_one_letter_code
_entity_poly.pdbx_strand_id
1 'polypeptide(L)'
;MKSGDSKSYRSAGQNGLTFILIFFNLLFLLVPIPAYSAGLKEAEVSLQTFKPVEILKLNWGTGPGQVGLARLPGFTYGPQSFLADEDRNIFYLLDSANSRLLAFDRNRTLINSLATDEMAKDIALDDEGTLYVLYTGLNKVITCDFSGLKKAEYLLKDQKSPLKGIHYSREKGLLGETFGGFSFLVEPKTSGRGKQQEAGLKFNGFYRQGSIFLIERKTDSASLKILDSRGNTLRKIDIAKKHRKIETVNFLGLDSKKNIYVAVEEESGRKDLKRVLKKLDFSGVILAESEIPYSLLTDTFRDLRLGDSGQVYQILPLPESCLILAWSAEGQQSQGTLEPALNYFQDANKNRFSFKTEESEKIEAQAETIWTAAQPVTPADIINKAQAYANYYHNINSCNITSGTYCEGKLVVTPVNTPGYYTGVRYKWGGFSGLDGYSSSTDCGYSYQSGLNACKFAGDKNTTTDYGVCCAVGVDCSGFVSQVWGLESHHSTSMLPENDTSWLLETKDDLTTGDILDYPGSHVRLFYQRNPDGTFNVYESSANDWKVSNRSYYAYQLTNYSPYRYNLLNHLKTGDGVIAIADSLEIREAPETSSQQICAASRGNTGIVVGGPQTVDGLIWYQVQWEAGTGSCGPQPVTGWCPGRHLNWLPAQGNMSLNLSGQRLEERAWIIRIEYARLNLVITRSAPVEAGQYVLLRKAANQAYTTIKEFTEAEIQNNTWTFDDLNLNKSVTYTYRVEARAMDGSLLSQSNEVILESTRAAADLKSSSVKKSKK
;
A
#
# COMPACT_ATOMS: atom_id res chain seq x y z
N MET A 1 -54.25 23.96 40.98
CA MET A 1 -54.10 24.69 42.25
C MET A 1 -52.66 24.49 42.72
N LYS A 2 -51.77 25.49 42.57
CA LYS A 2 -51.36 26.44 43.63
C LYS A 2 -51.04 25.71 44.95
N SER A 3 -49.90 25.83 45.61
CA SER A 3 -48.82 26.83 45.60
C SER A 3 -47.80 26.41 46.67
N GLY A 4 -46.50 26.61 46.43
CA GLY A 4 -45.63 27.47 47.26
C GLY A 4 -44.54 26.64 47.96
N ASP A 5 -43.26 26.80 47.62
CA ASP A 5 -42.31 27.83 48.11
C ASP A 5 -42.11 27.78 49.64
N SER A 6 -40.93 27.93 50.24
CA SER A 6 -39.54 28.10 49.80
C SER A 6 -38.65 28.05 51.07
N LYS A 7 -37.33 28.06 50.86
CA LYS A 7 -36.20 27.97 51.82
C LYS A 7 -36.27 28.95 53.03
N SER A 8 -35.66 28.60 54.17
CA SER A 8 -34.31 29.09 54.57
C SER A 8 -33.98 29.10 56.09
N TYR A 9 -32.66 29.01 56.35
CA TYR A 9 -31.84 29.56 57.46
C TYR A 9 -31.78 28.97 58.89
N ARG A 10 -30.52 28.66 59.29
CA ARG A 10 -29.78 28.92 60.56
C ARG A 10 -30.58 28.85 61.88
N SER A 11 -30.14 28.13 62.90
CA SER A 11 -29.06 28.52 63.84
C SER A 11 -29.16 27.60 65.07
N ALA A 12 -28.06 27.47 65.80
CA ALA A 12 -27.91 26.64 66.98
C ALA A 12 -28.49 27.28 68.26
N GLY A 13 -28.82 26.45 69.26
CA GLY A 13 -29.14 26.89 70.61
C GLY A 13 -29.09 25.80 71.68
N GLN A 14 -28.01 25.85 72.49
CA GLN A 14 -27.88 25.62 73.95
C GLN A 14 -28.57 24.38 74.59
N ASN A 15 -27.84 23.41 75.16
CA ASN A 15 -27.15 23.39 76.49
C ASN A 15 -28.06 23.82 77.66
N GLY A 16 -28.19 23.11 78.79
CA GLY A 16 -27.51 21.93 79.35
C GLY A 16 -27.77 21.87 80.87
N LEU A 17 -27.34 20.81 81.55
CA LEU A 17 -26.95 20.86 82.97
C LEU A 17 -26.06 19.66 83.37
N THR A 18 -24.76 19.95 83.37
CA THR A 18 -23.62 19.61 84.26
C THR A 18 -23.67 18.42 85.24
N PHE A 19 -22.58 17.61 85.26
CA PHE A 19 -21.75 17.33 86.45
C PHE A 19 -20.35 16.80 86.04
N ILE A 20 -19.31 17.11 86.84
CA ILE A 20 -17.87 17.12 86.52
C ILE A 20 -17.09 15.93 87.14
N LEU A 21 -16.19 15.36 86.32
CA LEU A 21 -14.86 14.70 86.48
C LEU A 21 -14.47 13.83 87.70
N ILE A 22 -13.83 12.67 87.41
CA ILE A 22 -12.45 12.29 87.86
C ILE A 22 -11.76 11.40 86.78
N PHE A 23 -10.44 11.62 86.56
CA PHE A 23 -9.51 10.94 85.63
C PHE A 23 -8.94 9.60 86.17
N PHE A 24 -8.63 8.65 85.28
CA PHE A 24 -7.50 7.71 85.44
C PHE A 24 -6.94 7.25 84.06
N ASN A 25 -5.63 7.38 83.89
CA ASN A 25 -4.82 6.94 82.75
C ASN A 25 -4.50 5.44 82.83
N LEU A 26 -4.55 4.71 81.71
CA LEU A 26 -3.79 3.46 81.55
C LEU A 26 -3.20 3.35 80.13
N LEU A 27 -1.89 3.13 80.12
CA LEU A 27 -0.95 3.07 79.00
C LEU A 27 -0.92 1.64 78.42
N PHE A 28 -1.18 1.46 77.12
CA PHE A 28 -0.89 0.20 76.42
C PHE A 28 0.31 0.37 75.48
N LEU A 29 1.33 -0.46 75.70
CA LEU A 29 2.57 -0.55 74.93
C LEU A 29 2.31 -1.07 73.51
N LEU A 30 2.75 -0.28 72.52
CA LEU A 30 2.89 -0.66 71.12
C LEU A 30 4.10 -1.57 70.94
N VAL A 31 3.88 -2.77 70.39
CA VAL A 31 4.94 -3.59 69.77
C VAL A 31 4.79 -3.41 68.25
N PRO A 32 5.80 -2.90 67.52
CA PRO A 32 5.70 -2.74 66.08
C PRO A 32 5.87 -4.10 65.38
N ILE A 33 4.82 -4.55 64.70
CA ILE A 33 4.92 -5.58 63.67
C ILE A 33 5.49 -4.89 62.42
N PRO A 34 6.63 -5.31 61.84
CA PRO A 34 7.09 -4.73 60.60
C PRO A 34 6.12 -5.11 59.48
N ALA A 35 5.32 -4.14 59.05
CA ALA A 35 4.61 -4.20 57.79
C ALA A 35 5.66 -4.21 56.68
N TYR A 36 5.91 -5.38 56.10
CA TYR A 36 6.56 -5.50 54.79
C TYR A 36 5.57 -4.95 53.75
N SER A 37 5.49 -3.61 53.62
CA SER A 37 4.97 -3.04 52.39
C SER A 37 6.07 -3.22 51.35
N ALA A 38 6.01 -4.31 50.59
CA ALA A 38 6.64 -4.35 49.29
C ALA A 38 5.95 -3.26 48.47
N GLY A 39 6.51 -2.05 48.50
CA GLY A 39 6.16 -1.00 47.56
C GLY A 39 6.51 -1.52 46.18
N LEU A 40 5.50 -2.04 45.47
CA LEU A 40 5.52 -2.02 44.02
C LEU A 40 5.52 -0.54 43.64
N LYS A 41 6.73 0.05 43.56
CA LYS A 41 6.94 1.19 42.68
C LYS A 41 6.56 0.68 41.31
N GLU A 42 5.39 1.09 40.81
CA GLU A 42 5.21 1.19 39.37
C GLU A 42 6.40 2.03 38.89
N ALA A 43 7.36 1.39 38.23
CA ALA A 43 8.41 2.10 37.56
C ALA A 43 7.71 2.94 36.49
N GLU A 44 7.66 4.26 36.68
CA GLU A 44 7.32 5.17 35.59
C GLU A 44 8.24 4.83 34.43
N VAL A 45 7.68 4.22 33.38
CA VAL A 45 8.40 3.96 32.14
C VAL A 45 8.65 5.33 31.52
N SER A 46 9.84 5.87 31.71
CA SER A 46 10.21 7.14 31.12
C SER A 46 10.31 6.99 29.61
N LEU A 47 9.56 7.80 28.88
CA LEU A 47 9.60 7.84 27.43
C LEU A 47 11.01 8.23 26.96
N GLN A 48 11.67 7.32 26.24
CA GLN A 48 13.00 7.54 25.70
C GLN A 48 12.95 8.27 24.35
N THR A 49 14.09 8.82 23.93
CA THR A 49 14.27 9.39 22.59
C THR A 49 15.33 8.58 21.84
N PHE A 50 15.09 8.35 20.56
CA PHE A 50 16.11 7.78 19.68
C PHE A 50 17.20 8.80 19.40
N LYS A 51 18.44 8.36 19.50
CA LYS A 51 19.62 9.15 19.15
C LYS A 51 20.26 8.58 17.90
N PRO A 52 20.59 9.41 16.90
CA PRO A 52 21.29 8.96 15.71
C PRO A 52 22.77 8.73 16.02
N VAL A 53 23.32 7.66 15.45
CA VAL A 53 24.74 7.31 15.47
C VAL A 53 25.18 7.11 14.04
N GLU A 54 26.27 7.78 13.62
CA GLU A 54 26.84 7.54 12.29
C GLU A 54 27.43 6.13 12.21
N ILE A 55 27.00 5.37 11.21
CA ILE A 55 27.54 4.04 10.90
C ILE A 55 28.55 4.14 9.77
N LEU A 56 28.19 4.81 8.68
CA LEU A 56 29.01 4.86 7.47
C LEU A 56 28.69 6.13 6.66
N LYS A 57 29.72 6.73 6.05
CA LYS A 57 29.57 7.83 5.10
C LYS A 57 30.38 7.52 3.85
N LEU A 58 29.70 7.45 2.71
CA LEU A 58 30.28 7.06 1.42
C LEU A 58 30.18 8.22 0.44
N ASN A 59 31.27 8.51 -0.26
CA ASN A 59 31.24 9.48 -1.35
C ASN A 59 30.54 8.87 -2.58
N TRP A 60 29.93 9.73 -3.39
CA TRP A 60 29.41 9.31 -4.68
C TRP A 60 30.54 8.86 -5.63
N GLY A 61 30.32 7.79 -6.36
CA GLY A 61 31.27 7.28 -7.36
C GLY A 61 31.10 5.79 -7.65
N THR A 62 32.04 5.24 -8.42
CA THR A 62 32.03 3.85 -8.89
C THR A 62 33.20 3.03 -8.34
N GLY A 63 34.16 3.67 -7.67
CA GLY A 63 35.35 3.03 -7.10
C GLY A 63 35.10 2.26 -5.80
N PRO A 64 36.14 1.62 -5.24
CA PRO A 64 36.09 0.97 -3.94
C PRO A 64 35.72 1.97 -2.83
N GLY A 65 34.79 1.59 -1.94
CA GLY A 65 34.33 2.44 -0.84
C GLY A 65 33.50 3.66 -1.29
N GLN A 66 33.07 3.70 -2.55
CA GLN A 66 32.13 4.68 -3.08
C GLN A 66 30.78 4.03 -3.37
N VAL A 67 29.74 4.84 -3.55
CA VAL A 67 28.39 4.37 -3.87
C VAL A 67 27.81 5.15 -5.06
N GLY A 68 27.00 4.49 -5.88
CA GLY A 68 26.51 5.04 -7.13
C GLY A 68 25.37 6.05 -6.95
N LEU A 69 25.35 7.02 -7.85
CA LEU A 69 24.28 8.00 -8.02
C LEU A 69 24.03 8.16 -9.52
N ALA A 70 22.86 7.74 -9.98
CA ALA A 70 22.42 7.96 -11.35
C ALA A 70 21.34 9.04 -11.38
N ARG A 71 21.51 10.07 -12.21
CA ARG A 71 20.52 11.12 -12.43
C ARG A 71 19.79 10.82 -13.74
N LEU A 72 18.55 10.38 -13.65
CA LEU A 72 17.64 10.21 -14.79
C LEU A 72 16.67 11.41 -14.83
N PRO A 73 16.10 11.73 -16.00
CA PRO A 73 15.08 12.77 -16.10
C PRO A 73 13.93 12.51 -15.12
N GLY A 74 13.65 13.49 -14.26
CA GLY A 74 12.60 13.39 -13.22
C GLY A 74 12.85 12.33 -12.14
N PHE A 75 14.02 11.68 -12.09
CA PHE A 75 14.26 10.54 -11.21
C PHE A 75 15.75 10.36 -10.90
N THR A 76 16.14 10.51 -9.63
CA THR A 76 17.51 10.19 -9.19
C THR A 76 17.53 8.81 -8.55
N TYR A 77 18.39 7.92 -9.02
CA TYR A 77 18.53 6.55 -8.56
C TYR A 77 19.81 6.36 -7.77
N GLY A 78 19.70 5.73 -6.60
CA GLY A 78 20.82 5.53 -5.69
C GLY A 78 20.83 4.12 -5.09
N PRO A 79 21.52 3.91 -3.96
CA PRO A 79 21.46 2.66 -3.24
C PRO A 79 20.02 2.33 -2.84
N GLN A 80 19.63 1.07 -3.03
CA GLN A 80 18.22 0.66 -2.95
C GLN A 80 17.84 0.05 -1.61
N SER A 81 18.77 -0.68 -1.00
CA SER A 81 18.53 -1.40 0.25
C SER A 81 19.84 -1.70 0.95
N PHE A 82 19.75 -2.13 2.20
CA PHE A 82 20.88 -2.47 3.04
C PHE A 82 20.41 -3.45 4.13
N LEU A 83 21.35 -4.08 4.83
CA LEU A 83 21.08 -4.86 6.03
C LEU A 83 22.30 -4.86 6.95
N ALA A 84 22.07 -4.93 8.26
CA ALA A 84 23.11 -5.10 9.28
C ALA A 84 23.03 -6.52 9.83
N ASP A 85 24.10 -7.29 9.66
CA ASP A 85 24.31 -8.57 10.33
C ASP A 85 25.06 -8.30 11.63
N GLU A 86 24.31 -8.12 12.71
CA GLU A 86 24.85 -7.74 14.02
C GLU A 86 25.66 -8.88 14.66
N ASP A 87 25.33 -10.14 14.35
CA ASP A 87 26.05 -11.31 14.83
C ASP A 87 27.44 -11.41 14.22
N ARG A 88 27.55 -11.24 12.90
CA ARG A 88 28.85 -11.28 12.19
C ARG A 88 29.55 -9.93 12.13
N ASN A 89 28.91 -8.86 12.61
CA ASN A 89 29.39 -7.47 12.52
C ASN A 89 29.68 -7.02 11.08
N ILE A 90 28.77 -7.34 10.15
CA ILE A 90 28.89 -6.97 8.73
C ILE A 90 27.70 -6.10 8.32
N PHE A 91 27.99 -4.99 7.65
CA PHE A 91 26.97 -4.15 7.03
C PHE A 91 26.97 -4.34 5.52
N TYR A 92 25.83 -4.71 4.94
CA TYR A 92 25.69 -4.89 3.51
C TYR A 92 24.90 -3.73 2.90
N LEU A 93 25.37 -3.22 1.76
CA LEU A 93 24.75 -2.12 1.03
C LEU A 93 24.53 -2.52 -0.44
N LEU A 94 23.28 -2.46 -0.89
CA LEU A 94 22.91 -2.72 -2.27
C LEU A 94 23.03 -1.44 -3.10
N ASP A 95 24.16 -1.31 -3.78
CA ASP A 95 24.53 -0.22 -4.67
C ASP A 95 24.05 -0.51 -6.10
N SER A 96 22.73 -0.53 -6.29
CA SER A 96 22.09 -0.89 -7.56
C SER A 96 22.39 0.08 -8.69
N ALA A 97 22.72 1.33 -8.38
CA ALA A 97 23.16 2.31 -9.39
C ALA A 97 24.47 1.87 -10.08
N ASN A 98 25.32 1.13 -9.37
CA ASN A 98 26.53 0.51 -9.91
C ASN A 98 26.39 -1.01 -10.12
N SER A 99 25.17 -1.57 -10.00
CA SER A 99 24.89 -3.01 -10.10
C SER A 99 25.83 -3.87 -9.24
N ARG A 100 25.95 -3.53 -7.95
CA ARG A 100 26.78 -4.28 -7.00
C ARG A 100 26.24 -4.30 -5.58
N LEU A 101 26.66 -5.30 -4.82
CA LEU A 101 26.47 -5.41 -3.37
C LEU A 101 27.82 -5.19 -2.69
N LEU A 102 27.85 -4.34 -1.68
CA LEU A 102 29.05 -4.00 -0.89
C LEU A 102 28.91 -4.57 0.52
N ALA A 103 30.00 -5.05 1.10
CA ALA A 103 30.06 -5.51 2.50
C ALA A 103 31.14 -4.72 3.26
N PHE A 104 30.78 -4.19 4.42
CA PHE A 104 31.63 -3.41 5.30
C PHE A 104 31.75 -4.08 6.67
N ASP A 105 32.93 -4.01 7.28
CA ASP A 105 33.14 -4.46 8.65
C ASP A 105 32.79 -3.38 9.70
N ARG A 106 32.93 -3.73 10.99
CA ARG A 106 32.72 -2.81 12.11
C ARG A 106 33.64 -1.58 12.11
N ASN A 107 34.80 -1.67 11.44
CA ASN A 107 35.73 -0.56 11.28
C ASN A 107 35.40 0.31 10.06
N ARG A 108 34.21 0.12 9.46
CA ARG A 108 33.73 0.85 8.28
C ARG A 108 34.59 0.61 7.03
N THR A 109 35.37 -0.48 7.02
CA THR A 109 36.25 -0.84 5.91
C THR A 109 35.49 -1.73 4.94
N LEU A 110 35.59 -1.43 3.64
CA LEU A 110 35.06 -2.30 2.60
C LEU A 110 35.82 -3.63 2.62
N ILE A 111 35.13 -4.72 2.94
CA ILE A 111 35.72 -6.06 3.01
C ILE A 111 35.40 -6.89 1.76
N ASN A 112 34.30 -6.60 1.05
CA ASN A 112 33.96 -7.32 -0.17
C ASN A 112 33.01 -6.54 -1.10
N SER A 113 33.02 -6.89 -2.39
CA SER A 113 32.10 -6.40 -3.40
C SER A 113 31.69 -7.53 -4.35
N LEU A 114 30.39 -7.65 -4.59
CA LEU A 114 29.80 -8.66 -5.47
C LEU A 114 29.00 -7.99 -6.57
N ALA A 115 29.24 -8.36 -7.83
CA ALA A 115 28.42 -7.89 -8.95
C ALA A 115 26.98 -8.42 -8.83
N THR A 116 26.00 -7.56 -9.08
CA THR A 116 24.59 -7.93 -9.20
C THR A 116 24.12 -7.73 -10.63
N ASP A 117 22.95 -8.25 -10.96
CA ASP A 117 22.30 -7.89 -12.22
C ASP A 117 21.71 -6.47 -12.08
N GLU A 118 21.35 -5.84 -13.20
CA GLU A 118 20.77 -4.49 -13.18
C GLU A 118 19.48 -4.43 -12.33
N MET A 119 19.27 -3.30 -11.66
CA MET A 119 18.02 -2.98 -10.95
C MET A 119 17.63 -3.92 -9.79
N ALA A 120 18.61 -4.53 -9.12
CA ALA A 120 18.35 -5.15 -7.81
C ALA A 120 17.67 -4.13 -6.87
N LYS A 121 16.63 -4.54 -6.12
CA LYS A 121 15.83 -3.62 -5.30
C LYS A 121 15.92 -3.87 -3.79
N ASP A 122 16.08 -5.11 -3.36
CA ASP A 122 16.11 -5.44 -1.93
C ASP A 122 17.01 -6.63 -1.62
N ILE A 123 17.41 -6.74 -0.36
CA ILE A 123 18.22 -7.85 0.16
C ILE A 123 17.65 -8.43 1.45
N ALA A 124 17.85 -9.73 1.67
CA ALA A 124 17.61 -10.40 2.95
C ALA A 124 18.75 -11.37 3.25
N LEU A 125 18.88 -11.76 4.52
CA LEU A 125 19.91 -12.67 5.02
C LEU A 125 19.25 -13.77 5.83
N ASP A 126 19.70 -15.01 5.68
CA ASP A 126 19.32 -16.09 6.59
C ASP A 126 20.31 -16.28 7.74
N ASP A 127 19.97 -17.19 8.66
CA ASP A 127 20.77 -17.49 9.84
C ASP A 127 22.17 -18.04 9.48
N GLU A 128 22.33 -18.69 8.32
CA GLU A 128 23.63 -19.19 7.86
C GLU A 128 24.50 -18.11 7.19
N GLY A 129 23.92 -16.96 6.83
CA GLY A 129 24.59 -15.86 6.15
C GLY A 129 24.45 -15.89 4.62
N THR A 130 23.51 -16.66 4.08
CA THR A 130 23.16 -16.63 2.66
C THR A 130 22.39 -15.36 2.35
N LEU A 131 22.79 -14.68 1.27
CA LEU A 131 22.13 -13.46 0.82
C LEU A 131 21.08 -13.77 -0.24
N TYR A 132 19.93 -13.14 -0.10
CA TYR A 132 18.84 -13.16 -1.06
C TYR A 132 18.74 -11.78 -1.69
N VAL A 133 18.83 -11.70 -3.02
CA VAL A 133 18.76 -10.44 -3.78
C VAL A 133 17.49 -10.43 -4.62
N LEU A 134 16.63 -9.45 -4.37
CA LEU A 134 15.37 -9.24 -5.07
C LEU A 134 15.56 -8.43 -6.35
N TYR A 135 15.03 -8.94 -7.47
CA TYR A 135 14.96 -8.26 -8.76
C TYR A 135 13.49 -8.10 -9.16
N THR A 136 12.87 -6.97 -8.83
CA THR A 136 11.43 -6.75 -9.08
C THR A 136 11.12 -6.69 -10.57
N GLY A 137 12.00 -6.09 -11.40
CA GLY A 137 11.81 -6.06 -12.86
C GLY A 137 11.85 -7.43 -13.54
N LEU A 138 12.40 -8.45 -12.86
CA LEU A 138 12.51 -9.82 -13.34
C LEU A 138 11.64 -10.82 -12.57
N ASN A 139 10.81 -10.33 -11.61
CA ASN A 139 9.98 -11.15 -10.72
C ASN A 139 10.71 -12.36 -10.13
N LYS A 140 11.94 -12.16 -9.64
CA LYS A 140 12.73 -13.24 -9.03
C LYS A 140 13.59 -12.79 -7.87
N VAL A 141 13.99 -13.75 -7.06
CA VAL A 141 15.03 -13.62 -6.04
C VAL A 141 16.16 -14.59 -6.39
N ILE A 142 17.41 -14.14 -6.24
CA ILE A 142 18.58 -14.99 -6.46
C ILE A 142 19.35 -15.08 -5.14
N THR A 143 19.81 -16.28 -4.79
CA THR A 143 20.76 -16.45 -3.69
C THR A 143 22.20 -16.27 -4.16
N CYS A 144 22.98 -15.57 -3.35
CA CYS A 144 24.41 -15.44 -3.53
C CYS A 144 25.16 -15.58 -2.21
N ASP A 145 26.42 -15.95 -2.33
CA ASP A 145 27.42 -15.80 -1.29
C ASP A 145 28.56 -14.90 -1.82
N PHE A 146 29.32 -14.33 -0.90
CA PHE A 146 30.48 -13.49 -1.22
C PHE A 146 31.71 -14.29 -1.68
N SER A 147 31.58 -15.62 -1.83
CA SER A 147 32.57 -16.49 -2.47
C SER A 147 32.41 -16.58 -3.99
N GLY A 148 31.37 -15.93 -4.55
CA GLY A 148 31.13 -15.83 -5.99
C GLY A 148 30.24 -16.95 -6.56
N LEU A 149 29.69 -17.84 -5.73
CA LEU A 149 28.78 -18.90 -6.15
C LEU A 149 27.32 -18.43 -6.05
N LYS A 150 26.72 -18.04 -7.19
CA LYS A 150 25.24 -17.96 -7.32
C LYS A 150 24.67 -19.39 -7.35
N LYS A 151 23.73 -19.70 -6.45
CA LYS A 151 23.32 -21.09 -6.14
C LYS A 151 21.86 -21.47 -6.43
N ALA A 152 20.89 -20.55 -6.32
CA ALA A 152 19.49 -20.87 -6.60
C ALA A 152 18.67 -19.65 -7.05
N GLU A 153 17.71 -19.89 -7.95
CA GLU A 153 16.71 -18.91 -8.38
C GLU A 153 15.39 -19.22 -7.69
N TYR A 154 14.70 -18.20 -7.23
CA TYR A 154 13.38 -18.26 -6.61
C TYR A 154 12.43 -17.43 -7.47
N LEU A 155 11.30 -18.01 -7.84
CA LEU A 155 10.32 -17.33 -8.67
C LEU A 155 9.31 -16.60 -7.79
N LEU A 156 9.14 -15.30 -8.04
CA LEU A 156 8.04 -14.55 -7.46
C LEU A 156 6.84 -14.75 -8.37
N LYS A 157 5.77 -15.32 -7.82
CA LYS A 157 4.49 -15.38 -8.54
C LYS A 157 3.95 -13.97 -8.72
N ASP A 158 3.24 -13.72 -9.80
CA ASP A 158 2.61 -12.42 -10.05
C ASP A 158 1.69 -12.05 -8.87
N GLN A 159 2.00 -10.91 -8.26
CA GLN A 159 1.22 -10.35 -7.17
C GLN A 159 0.38 -9.20 -7.71
N LYS A 160 -0.91 -9.16 -7.37
CA LYS A 160 -1.78 -8.01 -7.67
C LYS A 160 -1.32 -6.73 -6.99
N SER A 161 -0.67 -6.86 -5.83
CA SER A 161 -0.11 -5.74 -5.06
C SER A 161 1.39 -5.59 -5.30
N PRO A 162 1.92 -4.36 -5.40
CA PRO A 162 3.35 -4.12 -5.45
C PRO A 162 4.09 -4.71 -4.24
N LEU A 163 5.32 -5.15 -4.48
CA LEU A 163 6.21 -5.68 -3.43
C LEU A 163 6.75 -4.55 -2.56
N LYS A 164 6.66 -4.76 -1.24
CA LYS A 164 7.28 -3.95 -0.19
C LYS A 164 8.68 -4.46 0.17
N GLY A 165 9.01 -5.69 -0.21
CA GLY A 165 10.35 -6.26 -0.13
C GLY A 165 10.34 -7.71 0.30
N ILE A 166 11.50 -8.18 0.77
CA ILE A 166 11.71 -9.55 1.22
C ILE A 166 12.18 -9.58 2.68
N HIS A 167 11.90 -10.69 3.35
CA HIS A 167 12.27 -10.94 4.74
C HIS A 167 12.51 -12.43 4.95
N TYR A 168 13.56 -12.80 5.69
CA TYR A 168 13.79 -14.17 6.10
C TYR A 168 13.22 -14.39 7.50
N SER A 169 12.46 -15.48 7.68
CA SER A 169 11.99 -15.96 8.97
C SER A 169 12.59 -17.34 9.25
N ARG A 170 13.13 -17.56 10.44
CA ARG A 170 13.64 -18.87 10.86
C ARG A 170 12.56 -19.96 10.82
N GLU A 171 11.30 -19.61 11.08
CA GLU A 171 10.20 -20.57 11.12
C GLU A 171 9.59 -20.88 9.75
N LYS A 172 9.72 -19.96 8.77
CA LYS A 172 9.04 -20.05 7.47
C LYS A 172 9.96 -20.02 6.26
N GLY A 173 11.23 -19.63 6.42
CA GLY A 173 12.14 -19.35 5.32
C GLY A 173 11.93 -17.96 4.72
N LEU A 174 12.21 -17.82 3.42
CA LEU A 174 12.10 -16.56 2.71
C LEU A 174 10.64 -16.17 2.45
N LEU A 175 10.26 -14.98 2.89
CA LEU A 175 8.96 -14.38 2.68
C LEU A 175 9.08 -13.15 1.76
N GLY A 176 8.12 -13.03 0.85
CA GLY A 176 7.85 -11.80 0.10
C GLY A 176 6.74 -11.03 0.79
N GLU A 177 6.84 -9.70 0.81
CA GLU A 177 5.88 -8.82 1.47
C GLU A 177 5.34 -7.80 0.47
N THR A 178 4.06 -7.49 0.57
CA THR A 178 3.36 -6.57 -0.34
C THR A 178 2.85 -5.34 0.40
N PHE A 179 2.72 -4.22 -0.31
CA PHE A 179 2.12 -3.01 0.24
C PHE A 179 0.64 -3.19 0.60
N GLY A 180 -0.07 -4.12 -0.06
CA GLY A 180 -1.42 -4.52 0.30
C GLY A 180 -1.54 -5.24 1.65
N GLY A 181 -0.45 -5.41 2.40
CA GLY A 181 -0.46 -5.95 3.76
C GLY A 181 -0.46 -7.47 3.82
N PHE A 182 0.13 -8.15 2.83
CA PHE A 182 0.25 -9.61 2.82
C PHE A 182 1.71 -10.07 2.74
N SER A 183 2.03 -11.15 3.45
CA SER A 183 3.26 -11.93 3.26
C SER A 183 2.95 -13.22 2.49
N PHE A 184 3.91 -13.72 1.72
CA PHE A 184 3.80 -15.02 1.05
C PHE A 184 5.14 -15.75 1.03
N LEU A 185 5.10 -17.08 1.05
CA LEU A 185 6.32 -17.89 0.95
C LEU A 185 6.95 -17.78 -0.45
N VAL A 186 8.26 -17.55 -0.50
CA VAL A 186 9.05 -17.51 -1.72
C VAL A 186 9.86 -18.79 -1.81
N GLU A 187 9.50 -19.66 -2.76
CA GLU A 187 10.09 -20.99 -2.90
C GLU A 187 11.17 -21.04 -3.99
N PRO A 188 12.20 -21.89 -3.83
CA PRO A 188 13.22 -22.08 -4.86
C PRO A 188 12.62 -22.77 -6.09
N LYS A 189 13.12 -22.41 -7.26
CA LYS A 189 12.78 -23.03 -8.54
C LYS A 189 13.33 -24.46 -8.55
N THR A 190 12.47 -25.45 -8.36
CA THR A 190 12.87 -26.87 -8.37
C THR A 190 12.97 -27.43 -9.80
N SER A 191 14.05 -28.16 -10.08
CA SER A 191 14.30 -28.89 -11.32
C SER A 191 13.80 -30.34 -11.20
N GLY A 192 12.48 -30.58 -11.17
CA GLY A 192 11.97 -31.96 -11.26
C GLY A 192 10.50 -32.17 -10.92
N ARG A 193 9.79 -32.92 -11.78
CA ARG A 193 8.44 -33.46 -11.51
C ARG A 193 8.47 -34.35 -10.26
N GLY A 194 7.68 -34.04 -9.24
CA GLY A 194 7.38 -35.03 -8.19
C GLY A 194 7.35 -34.59 -6.74
N LYS A 195 7.02 -33.34 -6.42
CA LYS A 195 6.36 -32.99 -5.14
C LYS A 195 5.29 -31.95 -5.43
N GLN A 196 4.06 -32.15 -4.94
CA GLN A 196 3.10 -31.06 -4.85
C GLN A 196 3.75 -29.97 -4.01
N GLN A 197 4.06 -28.83 -4.63
CA GLN A 197 4.55 -27.62 -3.97
C GLN A 197 3.57 -27.25 -2.85
N GLU A 198 4.07 -26.82 -1.68
CA GLU A 198 3.27 -26.00 -0.74
C GLU A 198 3.15 -24.56 -1.28
N ALA A 199 2.86 -24.48 -2.57
CA ALA A 199 2.75 -23.26 -3.33
C ALA A 199 1.63 -22.39 -2.74
N GLY A 200 1.99 -21.21 -2.25
CA GLY A 200 1.01 -20.13 -2.03
C GLY A 200 0.44 -20.00 -0.62
N LEU A 201 1.18 -20.42 0.42
CA LEU A 201 0.90 -19.97 1.79
C LEU A 201 1.01 -18.43 1.84
N LYS A 202 -0.14 -17.78 1.86
CA LYS A 202 -0.32 -16.32 1.93
C LYS A 202 -0.87 -15.97 3.30
N PHE A 203 -0.22 -15.03 3.96
CA PHE A 203 -0.63 -14.51 5.26
C PHE A 203 -1.27 -13.14 5.05
N ASN A 204 -2.42 -12.91 5.67
CA ASN A 204 -3.03 -11.59 5.76
C ASN A 204 -2.35 -10.83 6.91
N GLY A 205 -1.28 -10.10 6.59
CA GLY A 205 -0.39 -9.41 7.52
C GLY A 205 1.09 -9.82 7.35
N PHE A 206 1.95 -9.10 8.06
CA PHE A 206 3.39 -9.35 8.11
C PHE A 206 3.73 -10.40 9.17
N TYR A 207 4.43 -11.47 8.80
CA TYR A 207 4.80 -12.53 9.74
C TYR A 207 6.11 -12.22 10.47
N ARG A 208 6.10 -12.18 11.80
CA ARG A 208 7.31 -12.01 12.63
C ARG A 208 7.21 -12.87 13.88
N GLN A 209 8.25 -13.67 14.17
CA GLN A 209 8.41 -14.45 15.40
C GLN A 209 7.13 -15.20 15.85
N GLY A 210 6.50 -15.93 14.93
CA GLY A 210 5.28 -16.71 15.24
C GLY A 210 3.95 -15.95 15.19
N SER A 211 3.96 -14.63 15.04
CA SER A 211 2.75 -13.79 14.99
C SER A 211 2.55 -13.13 13.63
N ILE A 212 1.31 -12.72 13.32
CA ILE A 212 0.94 -11.99 12.11
C ILE A 212 0.49 -10.58 12.48
N PHE A 213 1.02 -9.57 11.80
CA PHE A 213 0.78 -8.16 12.10
C PHE A 213 0.01 -7.49 10.95
N LEU A 214 -1.18 -6.95 11.24
CA LEU A 214 -2.02 -6.23 10.28
C LEU A 214 -2.11 -4.77 10.68
N ILE A 215 -1.87 -3.89 9.72
CA ILE A 215 -2.01 -2.45 9.89
C ILE A 215 -3.38 -2.05 9.37
N GLU A 216 -4.11 -1.26 10.15
CA GLU A 216 -5.40 -0.68 9.78
C GLU A 216 -5.32 0.85 9.96
N ARG A 217 -5.09 1.59 8.87
CA ARG A 217 -5.13 3.07 8.84
C ARG A 217 -6.49 3.56 8.36
N LYS A 218 -7.05 4.53 9.09
CA LYS A 218 -8.21 5.36 8.72
C LYS A 218 -7.76 6.81 8.59
N THR A 219 -8.65 7.70 8.15
CA THR A 219 -8.38 9.14 7.91
C THR A 219 -7.58 9.82 9.03
N ASP A 220 -7.86 9.52 10.29
CA ASP A 220 -7.19 10.19 11.43
C ASP A 220 -6.77 9.24 12.57
N SER A 221 -6.68 7.94 12.28
CA SER A 221 -6.26 6.94 13.25
C SER A 221 -5.60 5.75 12.57
N ALA A 222 -4.75 5.06 13.30
CA ALA A 222 -4.19 3.81 12.84
C ALA A 222 -4.09 2.81 13.98
N SER A 223 -4.15 1.53 13.66
CA SER A 223 -4.00 0.46 14.64
C SER A 223 -3.22 -0.71 14.06
N LEU A 224 -2.58 -1.46 14.95
CA LEU A 224 -1.85 -2.69 14.66
C LEU A 224 -2.59 -3.85 15.32
N LYS A 225 -3.16 -4.73 14.50
CA LYS A 225 -3.81 -5.96 14.94
C LYS A 225 -2.81 -7.10 14.88
N ILE A 226 -2.63 -7.80 16.00
CA ILE A 226 -1.70 -8.91 16.14
C ILE A 226 -2.50 -10.20 16.21
N LEU A 227 -2.18 -11.16 15.35
CA LEU A 227 -2.80 -12.47 15.31
C LEU A 227 -1.79 -13.57 15.65
N ASP A 228 -2.27 -14.68 16.18
CA ASP A 228 -1.48 -15.90 16.28
C ASP A 228 -1.30 -16.54 14.89
N SER A 229 -0.46 -17.57 14.81
CA SER A 229 -0.21 -18.33 13.58
C SER A 229 -1.44 -19.04 13.00
N ARG A 230 -2.55 -19.12 13.76
CA ARG A 230 -3.84 -19.67 13.34
C ARG A 230 -4.83 -18.58 12.90
N GLY A 231 -4.46 -17.31 13.00
CA GLY A 231 -5.29 -16.16 12.65
C GLY A 231 -6.20 -15.64 13.76
N ASN A 232 -6.09 -16.16 14.99
CA ASN A 232 -6.86 -15.65 16.12
C ASN A 232 -6.28 -14.32 16.58
N THR A 233 -7.14 -13.35 16.89
CA THR A 233 -6.68 -12.03 17.38
C THR A 233 -6.10 -12.18 18.78
N LEU A 234 -4.81 -11.88 18.91
CA LEU A 234 -4.13 -11.78 20.20
C LEU A 234 -4.34 -10.39 20.81
N ARG A 235 -4.26 -9.35 19.99
CA ARG A 235 -4.34 -7.96 20.44
C ARG A 235 -4.67 -7.00 19.30
N LYS A 236 -5.22 -5.84 19.64
CA LYS A 236 -5.26 -4.65 18.80
C LYS A 236 -4.62 -3.49 19.58
N ILE A 237 -3.66 -2.82 18.96
CA ILE A 237 -2.92 -1.69 19.52
C ILE A 237 -3.25 -0.46 18.68
N ASP A 238 -3.81 0.58 19.29
CA ASP A 238 -3.98 1.86 18.61
C ASP A 238 -2.64 2.61 18.59
N ILE A 239 -2.23 3.08 17.42
CA ILE A 239 -0.98 3.81 17.23
C ILE A 239 -1.25 5.27 17.55
N ALA A 240 -0.80 5.73 18.72
CA ALA A 240 -0.96 7.12 19.12
C ALA A 240 -0.16 8.04 18.18
N LYS A 241 -0.82 9.06 17.64
CA LYS A 241 -0.21 10.15 16.87
C LYS A 241 0.46 11.15 17.80
N LYS A 242 1.58 11.73 17.36
CA LYS A 242 2.29 12.84 18.00
C LYS A 242 1.78 14.20 17.51
N HIS A 243 1.44 14.28 16.23
CA HIS A 243 0.98 15.48 15.53
C HIS A 243 -0.53 15.38 15.22
N ARG A 244 -0.99 16.03 14.13
CA ARG A 244 -2.41 16.24 13.85
C ARG A 244 -3.08 14.98 13.34
N LYS A 245 -2.47 14.29 12.37
CA LYS A 245 -3.12 13.24 11.58
C LYS A 245 -2.14 12.22 11.04
N ILE A 246 -2.48 10.93 11.07
CA ILE A 246 -1.64 9.86 10.51
C ILE A 246 -1.92 9.70 9.01
N GLU A 247 -0.88 9.82 8.18
CA GLU A 247 -0.92 9.56 6.74
C GLU A 247 -0.55 8.11 6.41
N THR A 248 0.58 7.62 6.91
CA THR A 248 1.04 6.25 6.67
C THR A 248 1.69 5.63 7.91
N VAL A 249 1.72 4.30 7.97
CA VAL A 249 2.36 3.53 9.05
C VAL A 249 3.26 2.46 8.44
N ASN A 250 4.55 2.54 8.68
CA ASN A 250 5.51 1.52 8.26
C ASN A 250 5.90 0.62 9.43
N PHE A 251 5.39 -0.63 9.46
CA PHE A 251 5.86 -1.64 10.40
C PHE A 251 7.26 -2.14 10.03
N LEU A 252 8.22 -1.95 10.93
CA LEU A 252 9.62 -2.31 10.71
C LEU A 252 9.95 -3.72 11.20
N GLY A 253 9.33 -4.15 12.29
CA GLY A 253 9.54 -5.48 12.87
C GLY A 253 9.49 -5.51 14.39
N LEU A 254 10.11 -6.56 14.93
CA LEU A 254 10.27 -6.79 16.37
C LEU A 254 11.76 -6.88 16.72
N ASP A 255 12.16 -6.34 17.88
CA ASP A 255 13.47 -6.65 18.44
C ASP A 255 13.48 -8.02 19.16
N SER A 256 14.65 -8.43 19.65
CA SER A 256 14.82 -9.66 20.45
C SER A 256 14.00 -9.70 21.74
N LYS A 257 13.58 -8.55 22.27
CA LYS A 257 12.71 -8.40 23.45
C LYS A 257 11.22 -8.35 23.07
N LYS A 258 10.87 -8.55 21.79
CA LYS A 258 9.51 -8.45 21.22
C LYS A 258 8.88 -7.05 21.27
N ASN A 259 9.69 -6.00 21.42
CA ASN A 259 9.20 -4.64 21.24
C ASN A 259 8.91 -4.39 19.76
N ILE A 260 7.83 -3.67 19.49
CA ILE A 260 7.30 -3.35 18.18
C ILE A 260 7.91 -2.03 17.70
N TYR A 261 8.36 -2.00 16.45
CA TYR A 261 8.91 -0.78 15.83
C TYR A 261 8.07 -0.37 14.62
N VAL A 262 7.64 0.89 14.62
CA VAL A 262 6.89 1.51 13.52
C VAL A 262 7.47 2.87 13.19
N ALA A 263 7.51 3.23 11.91
CA ALA A 263 7.74 4.60 11.45
C ALA A 263 6.43 5.17 10.90
N VAL A 264 5.93 6.25 11.49
CA VAL A 264 4.62 6.82 11.20
C VAL A 264 4.81 8.17 10.50
N GLU A 265 4.13 8.38 9.38
CA GLU A 265 4.06 9.68 8.74
C GLU A 265 2.84 10.42 9.25
N GLU A 266 3.06 11.59 9.82
CA GLU A 266 2.02 12.38 10.48
C GLU A 266 2.03 13.81 9.93
N GLU A 267 0.87 14.29 9.52
CA GLU A 267 0.67 15.68 9.13
C GLU A 267 0.71 16.55 10.39
N SER A 268 1.59 17.56 10.42
CA SER A 268 1.64 18.58 11.48
C SER A 268 0.92 19.86 11.10
N GLY A 269 0.78 20.14 9.80
CA GLY A 269 0.10 21.30 9.25
C GLY A 269 -0.14 21.14 7.74
N ARG A 270 -0.77 22.15 7.10
CA ARG A 270 -1.08 22.08 5.67
C ARG A 270 0.20 21.89 4.86
N LYS A 271 0.32 20.73 4.20
CA LYS A 271 1.55 20.31 3.51
C LYS A 271 2.77 20.38 4.44
N ASP A 272 2.68 19.92 5.68
CA ASP A 272 3.83 19.68 6.56
C ASP A 272 3.72 18.28 7.12
N LEU A 273 4.67 17.43 6.77
CA LEU A 273 4.65 16.00 7.07
C LEU A 273 5.90 15.63 7.88
N LYS A 274 5.70 15.05 9.06
CA LYS A 274 6.76 14.54 9.93
C LYS A 274 6.79 13.02 9.91
N ARG A 275 7.99 12.43 10.04
CA ARG A 275 8.14 10.99 10.23
C ARG A 275 8.57 10.72 11.65
N VAL A 276 7.77 9.95 12.36
CA VAL A 276 7.97 9.64 13.78
C VAL A 276 8.29 8.15 13.93
N LEU A 277 9.50 7.85 14.38
CA LEU A 277 9.90 6.50 14.75
C LEU A 277 9.42 6.19 16.17
N LYS A 278 8.70 5.09 16.37
CA LYS A 278 8.15 4.66 17.66
C LYS A 278 8.60 3.23 17.98
N LYS A 279 9.07 3.04 19.22
CA LYS A 279 9.22 1.74 19.87
C LYS A 279 8.08 1.55 20.85
N LEU A 280 7.32 0.48 20.70
CA LEU A 280 6.24 0.11 21.61
C LEU A 280 6.56 -1.23 22.26
N ASP A 281 6.13 -1.44 23.49
CA ASP A 281 6.07 -2.80 24.02
C ASP A 281 4.93 -3.59 23.37
N PHE A 282 4.82 -4.87 23.69
CA PHE A 282 3.78 -5.74 23.14
C PHE A 282 2.37 -5.41 23.66
N SER A 283 2.24 -4.58 24.70
CA SER A 283 0.95 -4.10 25.21
C SER A 283 0.44 -2.86 24.48
N GLY A 284 1.34 -2.11 23.84
CA GLY A 284 1.06 -0.87 23.12
C GLY A 284 1.60 0.39 23.80
N VAL A 285 2.33 0.27 24.90
CA VAL A 285 2.96 1.41 25.58
C VAL A 285 4.18 1.88 24.77
N ILE A 286 4.25 3.18 24.49
CA ILE A 286 5.38 3.78 23.79
C ILE A 286 6.58 3.85 24.74
N LEU A 287 7.64 3.12 24.42
CA LEU A 287 8.90 3.08 25.17
C LEU A 287 9.90 4.15 24.67
N ALA A 288 9.89 4.43 23.37
CA ALA A 288 10.74 5.46 22.77
C ALA A 288 10.10 6.09 21.54
N GLU A 289 10.34 7.38 21.32
CA GLU A 289 9.84 8.10 20.15
C GLU A 289 10.80 9.21 19.70
N SER A 290 10.99 9.37 18.39
CA SER A 290 11.68 10.55 17.81
C SER A 290 11.23 10.86 16.38
N GLU A 291 11.28 12.14 16.02
CA GLU A 291 11.17 12.53 14.61
C GLU A 291 12.48 12.19 13.89
N ILE A 292 12.37 11.60 12.71
CA ILE A 292 13.51 11.18 11.88
C ILE A 292 13.39 11.78 10.47
N PRO A 293 14.50 12.04 9.77
CA PRO A 293 14.49 12.60 8.42
C PRO A 293 13.98 11.58 7.38
N TYR A 294 13.71 12.05 6.18
CA TYR A 294 13.38 11.21 5.03
C TYR A 294 14.60 11.03 4.10
N SER A 295 14.62 9.94 3.35
CA SER A 295 15.54 9.77 2.21
C SER A 295 14.98 10.50 0.98
N LEU A 296 15.58 11.64 0.60
CA LEU A 296 14.95 12.57 -0.35
C LEU A 296 15.68 12.76 -1.67
N LEU A 297 17.00 12.57 -1.71
CA LEU A 297 17.77 12.87 -2.91
C LEU A 297 17.60 11.78 -3.98
N THR A 298 17.44 10.53 -3.58
CA THR A 298 17.33 9.39 -4.49
C THR A 298 16.12 8.52 -4.16
N ASP A 299 15.56 7.86 -5.17
CA ASP A 299 14.66 6.74 -4.97
C ASP A 299 15.44 5.62 -4.27
N THR A 300 15.01 5.26 -3.07
CA THR A 300 15.55 4.18 -2.26
C THR A 300 14.41 3.24 -1.91
N PHE A 301 14.50 1.99 -2.34
CA PHE A 301 13.43 1.01 -2.17
C PHE A 301 13.12 0.70 -0.69
N ARG A 302 14.15 0.58 0.15
CA ARG A 302 14.00 0.37 1.59
C ARG A 302 15.00 1.21 2.35
N ASP A 303 14.51 2.31 2.93
CA ASP A 303 15.36 3.29 3.60
C ASP A 303 15.57 3.02 5.10
N LEU A 304 14.70 2.23 5.73
CA LEU A 304 14.75 1.84 7.14
C LEU A 304 14.84 0.32 7.32
N ARG A 305 15.66 -0.12 8.28
CA ARG A 305 15.79 -1.52 8.70
C ARG A 305 15.92 -1.63 10.21
N LEU A 306 15.20 -2.57 10.82
CA LEU A 306 15.38 -2.93 12.22
C LEU A 306 16.45 -4.04 12.34
N GLY A 307 17.42 -3.85 13.24
CA GLY A 307 18.33 -4.91 13.70
C GLY A 307 17.82 -5.60 14.96
N ASP A 308 18.35 -6.79 15.26
CA ASP A 308 17.89 -7.63 16.39
C ASP A 308 18.16 -7.02 17.77
N SER A 309 19.16 -6.14 17.86
CA SER A 309 19.47 -5.30 19.03
C SER A 309 18.41 -4.23 19.31
N GLY A 310 17.51 -3.95 18.36
CA GLY A 310 16.54 -2.88 18.44
C GLY A 310 17.06 -1.52 17.93
N GLN A 311 18.23 -1.51 17.29
CA GLN A 311 18.69 -0.37 16.50
C GLN A 311 17.93 -0.28 15.18
N VAL A 312 17.48 0.93 14.83
CA VAL A 312 16.86 1.18 13.52
C VAL A 312 17.87 1.88 12.63
N TYR A 313 18.35 1.17 11.64
CA TYR A 313 19.29 1.70 10.66
C TYR A 313 18.54 2.47 9.57
N GLN A 314 19.16 3.53 9.06
CA GLN A 314 18.61 4.38 8.01
C GLN A 314 19.68 4.75 6.99
N ILE A 315 19.33 4.71 5.70
CA ILE A 315 20.15 5.27 4.62
C ILE A 315 19.64 6.67 4.22
N LEU A 316 20.57 7.59 4.05
CA LEU A 316 20.33 9.01 3.83
C LEU A 316 21.24 9.53 2.71
N PRO A 317 20.78 9.46 1.46
CA PRO A 317 21.41 10.11 0.31
C PRO A 317 21.43 11.64 0.49
N LEU A 318 22.63 12.23 0.56
CA LEU A 318 22.92 13.67 0.65
C LEU A 318 23.54 14.16 -0.67
N PRO A 319 23.52 15.48 -0.98
CA PRO A 319 24.05 16.00 -2.25
C PRO A 319 25.46 15.51 -2.60
N GLU A 320 26.35 15.45 -1.60
CA GLU A 320 27.77 15.13 -1.77
C GLU A 320 28.15 13.70 -1.33
N SER A 321 27.27 13.00 -0.60
CA SER A 321 27.60 11.68 -0.03
C SER A 321 26.34 10.87 0.29
N CYS A 322 26.47 9.57 0.53
CA CYS A 322 25.44 8.76 1.17
C CYS A 322 25.81 8.49 2.63
N LEU A 323 24.92 8.83 3.55
CA LEU A 323 25.08 8.61 4.98
C LEU A 323 24.24 7.43 5.45
N ILE A 324 24.77 6.61 6.35
CA ILE A 324 24.04 5.55 7.02
C ILE A 324 24.08 5.84 8.52
N LEU A 325 22.91 5.88 9.14
CA LEU A 325 22.71 6.12 10.57
C LEU A 325 22.11 4.89 11.25
N ALA A 326 22.36 4.74 12.55
CA ALA A 326 21.59 3.89 13.44
C ALA A 326 20.89 4.75 14.49
N TRP A 327 19.59 4.55 14.67
CA TRP A 327 18.77 5.19 15.69
C TRP A 327 18.67 4.25 16.88
N SER A 328 19.21 4.67 18.04
CA SER A 328 19.19 3.89 19.28
C SER A 328 18.42 4.60 20.38
N ALA A 329 17.51 3.90 21.04
CA ALA A 329 16.85 4.37 22.26
C ALA A 329 17.73 4.19 23.52
N GLU A 330 18.69 3.25 23.46
CA GLU A 330 19.60 2.96 24.57
C GLU A 330 20.93 3.71 24.36
N GLY A 331 21.39 4.41 25.41
CA GLY A 331 22.43 5.43 25.35
C GLY A 331 23.77 5.00 24.75
N GLN A 332 23.97 5.37 23.48
CA GLN A 332 25.28 5.51 22.85
C GLN A 332 25.36 6.97 22.36
N GLN A 333 26.38 7.71 22.80
CA GLN A 333 26.64 9.05 22.26
C GLN A 333 27.32 8.92 20.89
N SER A 334 26.89 9.72 19.90
CA SER A 334 27.53 9.77 18.59
C SER A 334 28.97 10.31 18.70
N GLN A 335 29.94 9.63 18.08
CA GLN A 335 31.21 10.24 17.71
C GLN A 335 31.04 10.91 16.33
N GLY A 336 30.85 12.24 16.28
CA GLY A 336 30.79 13.01 15.03
C GLY A 336 29.75 14.14 15.03
N THR A 337 29.94 15.15 14.17
CA THR A 337 29.00 16.27 13.94
C THR A 337 27.90 15.86 12.97
N LEU A 338 26.79 15.34 13.49
CA LEU A 338 25.60 14.94 12.71
C LEU A 338 24.70 16.13 12.31
N GLU A 339 24.81 17.26 13.00
CA GLU A 339 23.96 18.45 12.85
C GLU A 339 23.77 18.93 11.39
N PRO A 340 24.82 19.07 10.55
CA PRO A 340 24.64 19.59 9.19
C PRO A 340 23.81 18.65 8.29
N ALA A 341 23.96 17.33 8.45
CA ALA A 341 23.21 16.35 7.66
C ALA A 341 21.74 16.33 8.06
N LEU A 342 21.44 16.40 9.37
CA LEU A 342 20.07 16.49 9.85
C LEU A 342 19.41 17.82 9.42
N ASN A 343 20.16 18.92 9.49
CA ASN A 343 19.69 20.23 9.04
C ASN A 343 19.38 20.26 7.54
N TYR A 344 20.20 19.63 6.69
CA TYR A 344 19.90 19.49 5.27
C TYR A 344 18.53 18.86 5.03
N PHE A 345 18.18 17.78 5.75
CA PHE A 345 16.87 17.15 5.58
C PHE A 345 15.73 17.98 6.17
N GLN A 346 15.95 18.69 7.27
CA GLN A 346 14.96 19.62 7.81
C GLN A 346 14.67 20.77 6.82
N ASP A 347 15.70 21.32 6.20
CA ASP A 347 15.58 22.41 5.24
C ASP A 347 15.07 21.92 3.88
N ALA A 348 15.51 20.75 3.39
CA ALA A 348 14.97 20.13 2.19
C ALA A 348 13.48 19.78 2.35
N ASN A 349 13.06 19.34 3.54
CA ASN A 349 11.64 19.16 3.85
C ASN A 349 10.88 20.50 3.77
N LYS A 350 11.40 21.59 4.33
CA LYS A 350 10.76 22.92 4.27
C LYS A 350 10.72 23.50 2.85
N ASN A 351 11.83 23.41 2.12
CA ASN A 351 11.98 23.98 0.78
C ASN A 351 11.31 23.14 -0.32
N ARG A 352 10.99 21.86 -0.05
CA ARG A 352 10.11 21.07 -0.93
C ARG A 352 8.69 21.64 -1.02
N PHE A 353 8.24 22.37 -0.01
CA PHE A 353 6.94 23.06 -0.02
C PHE A 353 6.97 24.43 -0.71
N SER A 354 8.15 24.85 -1.18
CA SER A 354 8.36 26.11 -1.90
C SER A 354 9.09 25.88 -3.22
N PHE A 355 8.48 25.12 -4.13
CA PHE A 355 8.79 25.28 -5.55
C PHE A 355 7.71 26.16 -6.16
N LYS A 356 8.05 27.45 -6.29
CA LYS A 356 7.37 28.32 -7.24
C LYS A 356 7.61 27.78 -8.64
N THR A 357 6.52 27.48 -9.32
CA THR A 357 6.40 27.33 -10.76
C THR A 357 6.76 28.65 -11.43
N GLU A 358 8.05 28.89 -11.65
CA GLU A 358 8.53 29.98 -12.49
C GLU A 358 9.60 29.39 -13.42
N GLU A 359 9.23 28.44 -14.29
CA GLU A 359 9.92 28.16 -15.59
C GLU A 359 9.31 27.00 -16.42
N SER A 360 7.99 26.75 -16.36
CA SER A 360 7.31 25.91 -17.37
C SER A 360 6.02 26.53 -17.90
N GLU A 361 5.94 27.86 -17.89
CA GLU A 361 5.05 28.58 -18.80
C GLU A 361 5.81 28.84 -20.10
N LYS A 362 5.64 27.94 -21.07
CA LYS A 362 5.69 28.28 -22.51
C LYS A 362 5.23 27.11 -23.38
N ILE A 363 3.99 27.28 -23.85
CA ILE A 363 3.45 26.92 -25.17
C ILE A 363 3.46 25.43 -25.55
N GLU A 364 2.28 24.82 -25.46
CA GLU A 364 1.77 23.99 -26.55
C GLU A 364 0.30 24.34 -26.79
N ALA A 365 0.09 25.33 -27.64
CA ALA A 365 -1.17 25.58 -28.31
C ALA A 365 -0.90 25.42 -29.81
N GLN A 366 -1.47 24.38 -30.41
CA GLN A 366 -2.23 24.45 -31.67
C GLN A 366 -2.54 23.04 -32.17
N ALA A 367 -3.69 22.54 -31.73
CA ALA A 367 -4.60 21.83 -32.61
C ALA A 367 -6.01 22.22 -32.13
N GLU A 368 -6.70 23.07 -32.89
CA GLU A 368 -8.15 23.22 -32.76
C GLU A 368 -8.78 21.85 -33.04
N THR A 369 -9.02 21.11 -31.97
CA THR A 369 -9.68 19.81 -32.04
C THR A 369 -11.15 20.10 -31.81
N ILE A 370 -11.97 19.80 -32.81
CA ILE A 370 -13.43 19.81 -32.70
C ILE A 370 -13.77 18.94 -31.48
N TRP A 371 -14.30 19.55 -30.42
CA TRP A 371 -14.66 18.87 -29.17
C TRP A 371 -15.84 17.94 -29.43
N THR A 372 -15.57 16.70 -29.85
CA THR A 372 -16.49 15.60 -29.62
C THR A 372 -16.52 15.35 -28.11
N ALA A 373 -17.72 15.32 -27.52
CA ALA A 373 -17.87 15.21 -26.08
C ALA A 373 -17.18 13.92 -25.58
N ALA A 374 -16.13 14.08 -24.78
CA ALA A 374 -15.48 12.97 -24.08
C ALA A 374 -16.56 12.14 -23.36
N GLN A 375 -16.40 10.81 -23.38
CA GLN A 375 -17.40 9.92 -22.83
C GLN A 375 -17.18 9.67 -21.34
N PRO A 376 -18.25 9.56 -20.53
CA PRO A 376 -18.16 9.07 -19.16
C PRO A 376 -17.40 7.73 -19.06
N VAL A 377 -16.52 7.62 -18.07
CA VAL A 377 -15.75 6.40 -17.80
C VAL A 377 -15.94 5.96 -16.36
N THR A 378 -16.02 4.64 -16.15
CA THR A 378 -16.15 4.08 -14.79
C THR A 378 -14.77 3.80 -14.17
N PRO A 379 -14.64 3.76 -12.83
CA PRO A 379 -13.42 3.30 -12.17
C PRO A 379 -12.96 1.91 -12.64
N ALA A 380 -13.91 1.01 -12.91
CA ALA A 380 -13.60 -0.33 -13.40
C ALA A 380 -12.97 -0.29 -14.80
N ASP A 381 -13.50 0.51 -15.72
CA ASP A 381 -12.94 0.66 -17.06
C ASP A 381 -11.52 1.25 -17.02
N ILE A 382 -11.32 2.30 -16.21
CA ILE A 382 -10.01 2.93 -16.01
C ILE A 382 -8.99 1.91 -15.52
N ILE A 383 -9.32 1.13 -14.49
CA ILE A 383 -8.38 0.14 -13.92
C ILE A 383 -8.17 -1.05 -14.84
N ASN A 384 -9.20 -1.51 -15.56
CA ASN A 384 -9.04 -2.56 -16.57
C ASN A 384 -8.06 -2.14 -17.66
N LYS A 385 -8.15 -0.89 -18.16
CA LYS A 385 -7.17 -0.33 -19.09
C LYS A 385 -5.79 -0.21 -18.44
N ALA A 386 -5.70 0.35 -17.24
CA ALA A 386 -4.42 0.50 -16.53
C ALA A 386 -3.68 -0.83 -16.34
N GLN A 387 -4.41 -1.88 -15.94
CA GLN A 387 -3.89 -3.24 -15.82
C GLN A 387 -3.48 -3.82 -17.17
N ALA A 388 -4.25 -3.59 -18.23
CA ALA A 388 -3.90 -4.03 -19.57
C ALA A 388 -2.58 -3.41 -20.04
N TYR A 389 -2.37 -2.12 -19.84
CA TYR A 389 -1.11 -1.45 -20.14
C TYR A 389 0.04 -1.96 -19.28
N ALA A 390 -0.16 -2.13 -17.97
CA ALA A 390 0.89 -2.58 -17.04
C ALA A 390 1.31 -4.04 -17.26
N ASN A 391 0.37 -4.90 -17.66
CA ASN A 391 0.56 -6.34 -17.81
C ASN A 391 0.67 -6.79 -19.27
N TYR A 392 0.79 -5.85 -20.22
CA TYR A 392 0.83 -6.18 -21.64
C TYR A 392 2.04 -7.04 -21.98
N TYR A 393 1.82 -8.33 -22.25
CA TYR A 393 2.87 -9.28 -22.56
C TYR A 393 3.10 -9.36 -24.07
N HIS A 394 4.30 -9.00 -24.53
CA HIS A 394 4.62 -8.82 -25.94
C HIS A 394 6.08 -9.16 -26.24
N ASN A 395 6.36 -9.45 -27.51
CA ASN A 395 7.72 -9.64 -28.01
C ASN A 395 8.25 -8.34 -28.62
N ILE A 396 9.49 -7.97 -28.27
CA ILE A 396 10.24 -6.88 -28.89
C ILE A 396 11.33 -7.51 -29.76
N ASN A 397 11.31 -7.22 -31.06
CA ASN A 397 12.30 -7.73 -32.00
C ASN A 397 13.49 -6.77 -32.13
N SER A 398 14.56 -7.21 -32.81
CA SER A 398 15.75 -6.38 -33.04
C SER A 398 15.45 -5.07 -33.77
N CYS A 399 14.49 -5.04 -34.71
CA CYS A 399 14.12 -3.81 -35.41
C CYS A 399 13.45 -2.76 -34.50
N ASN A 400 12.90 -3.18 -33.35
CA ASN A 400 12.25 -2.29 -32.41
C ASN A 400 13.22 -1.66 -31.41
N ILE A 401 14.53 -1.92 -31.52
CA ILE A 401 15.55 -1.56 -30.52
C ILE A 401 16.56 -0.60 -31.13
N THR A 402 16.91 0.46 -30.39
CA THR A 402 18.01 1.35 -30.73
C THR A 402 18.70 1.91 -29.49
N SER A 403 20.04 1.94 -29.51
CA SER A 403 20.85 2.67 -28.52
C SER A 403 20.99 4.17 -28.85
N GLY A 404 20.41 4.62 -29.96
CA GLY A 404 20.53 5.99 -30.47
C GLY A 404 20.30 6.03 -31.97
N THR A 405 19.10 6.44 -32.40
CA THR A 405 18.78 6.70 -33.81
C THR A 405 18.10 8.04 -33.94
N TYR A 406 18.59 8.88 -34.84
CA TYR A 406 17.98 10.18 -35.09
C TYR A 406 16.76 10.02 -35.99
N CYS A 407 15.64 10.61 -35.59
CA CYS A 407 14.35 10.50 -36.24
C CYS A 407 13.55 11.77 -35.95
N GLU A 408 12.99 12.39 -36.99
CA GLU A 408 12.11 13.57 -36.85
C GLU A 408 12.71 14.68 -35.96
N GLY A 409 14.03 14.92 -36.07
CA GLY A 409 14.71 15.96 -35.29
C GLY A 409 15.09 15.58 -33.85
N LYS A 410 14.83 14.33 -33.44
CA LYS A 410 15.12 13.82 -32.09
C LYS A 410 15.97 12.57 -32.12
N LEU A 411 16.87 12.43 -31.15
CA LEU A 411 17.56 11.16 -30.89
C LEU A 411 16.64 10.24 -30.10
N VAL A 412 16.25 9.10 -30.69
CA VAL A 412 15.47 8.07 -30.00
C VAL A 412 16.39 7.05 -29.36
N VAL A 413 16.10 6.71 -28.10
CA VAL A 413 16.81 5.65 -27.37
C VAL A 413 15.78 4.73 -26.73
N THR A 414 15.83 3.44 -27.04
CA THR A 414 14.86 2.49 -26.46
C THR A 414 15.23 2.14 -25.01
N PRO A 415 14.23 1.89 -24.15
CA PRO A 415 14.47 1.40 -22.79
C PRO A 415 15.16 0.03 -22.71
N VAL A 416 14.87 -0.84 -23.67
CA VAL A 416 15.42 -2.19 -23.76
C VAL A 416 16.56 -2.26 -24.77
N ASN A 417 17.48 -3.20 -24.57
CA ASN A 417 18.69 -3.38 -25.37
C ASN A 417 18.83 -4.78 -26.02
N THR A 418 17.90 -5.69 -25.72
CA THR A 418 17.93 -7.08 -26.19
C THR A 418 16.55 -7.48 -26.71
N PRO A 419 16.46 -8.28 -27.80
CA PRO A 419 15.19 -8.82 -28.24
C PRO A 419 14.63 -9.84 -27.24
N GLY A 420 13.31 -9.94 -27.13
CA GLY A 420 12.66 -10.92 -26.28
C GLY A 420 11.28 -10.53 -25.80
N TYR A 421 10.74 -11.37 -24.91
CA TYR A 421 9.43 -11.16 -24.31
C TYR A 421 9.52 -10.25 -23.09
N TYR A 422 8.57 -9.33 -23.01
CA TYR A 422 8.49 -8.30 -22.01
C TYR A 422 7.05 -8.05 -21.57
N THR A 423 6.91 -7.51 -20.36
CA THR A 423 5.61 -7.14 -19.77
C THR A 423 5.54 -5.63 -19.56
N GLY A 424 4.43 -5.02 -19.94
CA GLY A 424 4.11 -3.62 -19.75
C GLY A 424 4.44 -2.75 -20.96
N VAL A 425 3.52 -1.86 -21.35
CA VAL A 425 3.71 -0.90 -22.44
C VAL A 425 4.90 0.01 -22.12
N ARG A 426 5.79 0.21 -23.09
CA ARG A 426 7.05 0.95 -22.90
C ARG A 426 6.83 2.44 -22.80
N TYR A 427 7.69 3.07 -22.00
CA TYR A 427 7.74 4.52 -21.88
C TYR A 427 8.19 5.13 -23.20
N LYS A 428 7.43 6.10 -23.70
CA LYS A 428 7.77 6.94 -24.85
C LYS A 428 7.54 8.38 -24.45
N TRP A 429 8.59 9.20 -24.42
CA TRP A 429 8.46 10.64 -24.18
C TRP A 429 7.53 11.29 -25.22
N GLY A 430 6.51 12.03 -24.76
CA GLY A 430 5.46 12.60 -25.61
C GLY A 430 4.53 11.54 -26.22
N GLY A 431 4.48 10.34 -25.65
CA GLY A 431 3.81 9.18 -26.23
C GLY A 431 2.35 9.06 -25.81
N PHE A 432 1.49 8.75 -26.77
CA PHE A 432 0.05 8.51 -26.58
C PHE A 432 -0.43 7.29 -27.36
N SER A 433 0.40 6.25 -27.48
CA SER A 433 0.02 5.09 -28.28
C SER A 433 -1.10 4.30 -27.59
N GLY A 434 -2.18 4.06 -28.34
CA GLY A 434 -3.31 3.26 -27.90
C GLY A 434 -2.98 1.76 -27.80
N LEU A 435 -3.78 1.01 -27.06
CA LEU A 435 -3.70 -0.44 -26.93
C LEU A 435 -4.93 -1.11 -27.55
N ASP A 436 -4.69 -2.00 -28.52
CA ASP A 436 -5.75 -2.68 -29.26
C ASP A 436 -6.74 -3.39 -28.32
N GLY A 437 -8.04 -3.15 -28.53
CA GLY A 437 -9.12 -3.71 -27.69
C GLY A 437 -9.38 -2.94 -26.39
N TYR A 438 -8.57 -1.93 -26.06
CA TYR A 438 -8.72 -1.13 -24.84
C TYR A 438 -8.89 0.37 -25.11
N SER A 439 -8.29 0.89 -26.18
CA SER A 439 -8.39 2.30 -26.57
C SER A 439 -8.44 2.46 -28.09
N SER A 440 -9.22 3.41 -28.58
CA SER A 440 -9.37 3.73 -30.00
C SER A 440 -8.45 4.87 -30.47
N SER A 441 -8.11 5.80 -29.57
CA SER A 441 -7.27 6.96 -29.86
C SER A 441 -5.80 6.57 -29.81
N THR A 442 -4.99 7.04 -30.76
CA THR A 442 -3.55 6.78 -30.78
C THR A 442 -2.78 7.88 -31.47
N ASP A 443 -1.58 8.18 -30.99
CA ASP A 443 -0.64 9.02 -31.72
C ASP A 443 -0.09 8.31 -32.98
N CYS A 444 0.35 9.11 -33.95
CA CYS A 444 1.14 8.67 -35.09
C CYS A 444 0.50 7.58 -35.99
N GLY A 445 -0.81 7.31 -35.84
CA GLY A 445 -1.57 6.35 -36.63
C GLY A 445 -1.28 4.87 -36.33
N TYR A 446 -0.54 4.57 -35.25
CA TYR A 446 -0.24 3.20 -34.84
C TYR A 446 -0.58 2.99 -33.38
N SER A 447 -1.42 1.99 -33.09
CA SER A 447 -1.46 1.41 -31.75
C SER A 447 -0.11 0.82 -31.37
N TYR A 448 0.11 0.58 -30.08
CA TYR A 448 1.36 0.04 -29.57
C TYR A 448 1.79 -1.23 -30.32
N GLN A 449 0.90 -2.22 -30.44
CA GLN A 449 1.24 -3.49 -31.10
C GLN A 449 1.38 -3.37 -32.62
N SER A 450 0.50 -2.60 -33.29
CA SER A 450 0.62 -2.39 -34.74
C SER A 450 1.91 -1.65 -35.09
N GLY A 451 2.36 -0.71 -34.26
CA GLY A 451 3.65 -0.04 -34.42
C GLY A 451 4.83 -0.97 -34.24
N LEU A 452 4.82 -1.85 -33.22
CA LEU A 452 5.87 -2.86 -33.06
C LEU A 452 5.95 -3.79 -34.28
N ASN A 453 4.80 -4.21 -34.81
CA ASN A 453 4.73 -5.04 -36.03
C ASN A 453 5.25 -4.29 -37.27
N ALA A 454 5.07 -2.98 -37.33
CA ALA A 454 5.61 -2.09 -38.36
C ALA A 454 7.08 -1.68 -38.11
N CYS A 455 7.80 -2.36 -37.19
CA CYS A 455 9.17 -2.07 -36.81
C CYS A 455 9.41 -0.62 -36.30
N LYS A 456 8.42 -0.04 -35.60
CA LYS A 456 8.65 1.15 -34.77
C LYS A 456 9.46 0.80 -33.53
N PHE A 457 10.20 1.77 -33.00
CA PHE A 457 10.97 1.59 -31.76
C PHE A 457 10.05 1.39 -30.56
N ALA A 458 10.41 0.44 -29.69
CA ALA A 458 9.64 0.09 -28.50
C ALA A 458 9.97 1.07 -27.35
N GLY A 459 9.31 2.22 -27.36
CA GLY A 459 9.54 3.30 -26.42
C GLY A 459 10.68 4.24 -26.81
N ASP A 460 10.77 5.34 -26.07
CA ASP A 460 11.80 6.36 -26.19
C ASP A 460 12.06 6.97 -24.81
N LYS A 461 13.22 6.64 -24.22
CA LYS A 461 13.65 7.16 -22.92
C LYS A 461 14.42 8.48 -23.02
N ASN A 462 14.59 9.04 -24.22
CA ASN A 462 15.22 10.34 -24.37
C ASN A 462 14.19 11.46 -24.16
N THR A 463 14.35 12.21 -23.08
CA THR A 463 13.46 13.30 -22.66
C THR A 463 14.13 14.68 -22.79
N THR A 464 15.17 14.80 -23.62
CA THR A 464 15.93 16.06 -23.78
C THR A 464 15.24 17.10 -24.65
N THR A 465 14.13 16.74 -25.28
CA THR A 465 13.29 17.60 -26.11
C THR A 465 11.92 17.77 -25.48
N ASP A 466 11.18 18.80 -25.87
CA ASP A 466 9.83 19.04 -25.31
C ASP A 466 8.72 18.27 -26.06
N TYR A 467 9.07 17.51 -27.12
CA TYR A 467 8.12 16.79 -27.98
C TYR A 467 8.48 15.30 -28.21
N GLY A 468 7.48 14.52 -28.63
CA GLY A 468 7.60 13.10 -29.04
C GLY A 468 7.72 12.88 -30.56
N VAL A 469 8.04 11.67 -31.00
CA VAL A 469 8.25 11.32 -32.44
C VAL A 469 7.50 10.06 -32.87
N CYS A 470 7.24 9.93 -34.18
CA CYS A 470 6.41 8.86 -34.76
C CYS A 470 7.18 7.60 -35.23
N CYS A 471 8.50 7.55 -35.06
CA CYS A 471 9.27 6.31 -35.21
C CYS A 471 9.28 5.44 -33.96
N ALA A 472 8.71 5.88 -32.84
CA ALA A 472 8.56 5.10 -31.62
C ALA A 472 7.08 4.98 -31.21
N VAL A 473 6.75 3.88 -30.53
CA VAL A 473 5.43 3.64 -29.92
C VAL A 473 5.56 3.41 -28.43
N GLY A 474 4.55 3.83 -27.68
CA GLY A 474 4.51 3.77 -26.22
C GLY A 474 3.72 4.93 -25.62
N VAL A 475 3.75 5.04 -24.29
CA VAL A 475 3.09 6.13 -23.57
C VAL A 475 4.04 6.78 -22.57
N ASP A 476 3.97 8.09 -22.41
CA ASP A 476 4.55 8.76 -21.23
C ASP A 476 3.55 8.75 -20.06
N CYS A 477 3.85 9.50 -19.00
CA CYS A 477 3.02 9.52 -17.79
C CYS A 477 1.62 10.08 -18.04
N SER A 478 1.50 11.22 -18.71
CA SER A 478 0.21 11.88 -18.94
C SER A 478 -0.53 11.33 -20.15
N GLY A 479 0.18 10.81 -21.15
CA GLY A 479 -0.39 10.04 -22.24
C GLY A 479 -1.01 8.73 -21.77
N PHE A 480 -0.38 8.05 -20.80
CA PHE A 480 -0.99 6.90 -20.12
C PHE A 480 -2.29 7.27 -19.42
N VAL A 481 -2.30 8.35 -18.61
CA VAL A 481 -3.52 8.83 -17.92
C VAL A 481 -4.61 9.21 -18.93
N SER A 482 -4.24 9.91 -19.99
CA SER A 482 -5.15 10.31 -21.08
C SER A 482 -5.81 9.08 -21.72
N GLN A 483 -5.04 8.02 -21.97
CA GLN A 483 -5.54 6.76 -22.54
C GLN A 483 -6.54 6.05 -21.61
N VAL A 484 -6.24 5.95 -20.31
CA VAL A 484 -7.13 5.25 -19.37
C VAL A 484 -8.39 6.04 -19.07
N TRP A 485 -8.33 7.38 -19.07
CA TRP A 485 -9.50 8.26 -19.02
C TRP A 485 -10.29 8.29 -20.34
N GLY A 486 -9.73 7.74 -21.42
CA GLY A 486 -10.41 7.67 -22.72
C GLY A 486 -10.46 9.01 -23.47
N LEU A 487 -9.49 9.89 -23.22
CA LEU A 487 -9.36 11.14 -23.96
C LEU A 487 -9.06 10.86 -25.44
N GLU A 488 -9.48 11.77 -26.32
CA GLU A 488 -9.25 11.64 -27.76
C GLU A 488 -7.83 12.05 -28.18
N SER A 489 -7.15 12.82 -27.34
CA SER A 489 -5.77 13.30 -27.53
C SER A 489 -4.94 13.20 -26.26
N HIS A 490 -3.62 13.33 -26.42
CA HIS A 490 -2.70 13.46 -25.29
C HIS A 490 -2.95 14.78 -24.56
N HIS A 491 -3.21 14.71 -23.25
CA HIS A 491 -3.18 15.87 -22.37
C HIS A 491 -1.88 15.82 -21.57
N SER A 492 -1.15 16.94 -21.55
CA SER A 492 0.07 17.06 -20.75
C SER A 492 -0.27 17.13 -19.25
N THR A 493 0.73 16.95 -18.39
CA THR A 493 0.59 17.15 -16.93
C THR A 493 0.15 18.57 -16.56
N SER A 494 0.32 19.56 -17.44
CA SER A 494 -0.20 20.92 -17.21
C SER A 494 -1.64 21.11 -17.69
N MET A 495 -2.12 20.27 -18.62
CA MET A 495 -3.50 20.32 -19.15
C MET A 495 -4.46 19.47 -18.32
N LEU A 496 -4.01 18.36 -17.73
CA LEU A 496 -4.85 17.50 -16.89
C LEU A 496 -5.53 18.26 -15.71
N PRO A 497 -4.86 19.21 -15.03
CA PRO A 497 -5.44 20.03 -13.96
C PRO A 497 -6.45 21.10 -14.41
N GLU A 498 -6.62 21.34 -15.71
CA GLU A 498 -7.55 22.38 -16.19
C GLU A 498 -9.00 22.02 -15.81
N ASN A 499 -9.79 23.03 -15.44
CA ASN A 499 -11.13 22.86 -14.89
C ASN A 499 -12.11 22.14 -15.82
N ASP A 500 -11.86 22.18 -17.13
CA ASP A 500 -12.67 21.49 -18.14
C ASP A 500 -12.34 19.99 -18.21
N THR A 501 -11.15 19.59 -17.73
CA THR A 501 -10.70 18.19 -17.66
C THR A 501 -10.97 17.57 -16.29
N SER A 502 -10.49 18.21 -15.21
CA SER A 502 -10.54 17.63 -13.86
C SER A 502 -10.73 18.68 -12.78
N TRP A 503 -10.95 18.22 -11.55
CA TRP A 503 -11.19 19.05 -10.38
C TRP A 503 -10.21 18.74 -9.25
N LEU A 504 -9.64 19.79 -8.65
CA LEU A 504 -8.73 19.68 -7.51
C LEU A 504 -9.49 19.21 -6.25
N LEU A 505 -9.08 18.07 -5.68
CA LEU A 505 -9.56 17.62 -4.39
C LEU A 505 -8.82 18.34 -3.26
N GLU A 506 -9.54 18.63 -2.16
CA GLU A 506 -8.97 19.36 -1.03
C GLU A 506 -7.91 18.54 -0.28
N THR A 507 -8.13 17.22 -0.17
CA THR A 507 -7.22 16.30 0.52
C THR A 507 -7.04 14.99 -0.25
N LYS A 508 -5.86 14.38 -0.08
CA LYS A 508 -5.55 13.05 -0.63
C LYS A 508 -6.36 11.92 0.00
N ASP A 509 -7.07 12.18 1.10
CA ASP A 509 -8.04 11.22 1.66
C ASP A 509 -9.35 11.16 0.88
N ASP A 510 -9.64 12.14 0.00
CA ASP A 510 -10.83 12.08 -0.85
C ASP A 510 -10.60 11.29 -2.13
N LEU A 511 -9.35 10.92 -2.44
CA LEU A 511 -9.00 10.16 -3.63
C LEU A 511 -9.81 8.85 -3.70
N THR A 512 -10.43 8.62 -4.84
CA THR A 512 -11.08 7.37 -5.22
C THR A 512 -10.44 6.79 -6.46
N THR A 513 -10.64 5.49 -6.70
CA THR A 513 -10.11 4.77 -7.85
C THR A 513 -10.38 5.51 -9.16
N GLY A 514 -9.31 5.79 -9.92
CA GLY A 514 -9.38 6.49 -11.19
C GLY A 514 -9.08 7.99 -11.12
N ASP A 515 -9.04 8.57 -9.92
CA ASP A 515 -8.45 9.89 -9.69
C ASP A 515 -6.95 9.89 -10.00
N ILE A 516 -6.33 11.07 -10.07
CA ILE A 516 -4.89 11.22 -10.30
C ILE A 516 -4.21 11.98 -9.18
N LEU A 517 -2.92 11.71 -9.01
CA LEU A 517 -1.97 12.53 -8.30
C LEU A 517 -1.11 13.21 -9.36
N ASP A 518 -1.26 14.52 -9.53
CA ASP A 518 -0.56 15.29 -10.56
C ASP A 518 0.47 16.24 -9.95
N TYR A 519 1.66 16.27 -10.56
CA TYR A 519 2.67 17.30 -10.37
C TYR A 519 2.82 18.03 -11.70
N PRO A 520 2.15 19.18 -11.88
CA PRO A 520 2.08 19.89 -13.15
C PRO A 520 3.46 20.19 -13.72
N GLY A 521 3.63 19.98 -15.03
CA GLY A 521 4.90 20.14 -15.73
C GLY A 521 5.97 19.10 -15.40
N SER A 522 5.67 18.08 -14.58
CA SER A 522 6.65 17.08 -14.16
C SER A 522 6.18 15.64 -14.35
N HIS A 523 5.12 15.21 -13.65
CA HIS A 523 4.71 13.81 -13.66
C HIS A 523 3.30 13.63 -13.12
N VAL A 524 2.62 12.58 -13.57
CA VAL A 524 1.27 12.21 -13.09
C VAL A 524 1.18 10.72 -12.79
N ARG A 525 0.37 10.37 -11.80
CA ARG A 525 0.10 8.99 -11.39
C ARG A 525 -1.40 8.75 -11.31
N LEU A 526 -1.85 7.62 -11.84
CA LEU A 526 -3.24 7.18 -11.72
C LEU A 526 -3.43 6.51 -10.36
N PHE A 527 -4.25 7.09 -9.50
CA PHE A 527 -4.56 6.53 -8.20
C PHE A 527 -5.49 5.31 -8.34
N TYR A 528 -5.07 4.19 -7.76
CA TYR A 528 -5.89 2.97 -7.71
C TYR A 528 -6.60 2.85 -6.36
N GLN A 529 -5.85 2.86 -5.26
CA GLN A 529 -6.39 2.74 -3.90
C GLN A 529 -5.37 3.16 -2.84
N ARG A 530 -5.82 3.41 -1.61
CA ARG A 530 -4.94 3.41 -0.43
C ARG A 530 -4.78 1.99 0.08
N ASN A 531 -3.55 1.63 0.44
CA ASN A 531 -3.26 0.37 1.10
C ASN A 531 -3.64 0.43 2.60
N PRO A 532 -3.74 -0.71 3.31
CA PRO A 532 -4.11 -0.74 4.73
C PRO A 532 -3.14 0.06 5.63
N ASP A 533 -1.90 0.22 5.19
CA ASP A 533 -0.87 0.98 5.89
C ASP A 533 -0.85 2.49 5.52
N GLY A 534 -1.82 2.93 4.73
CA GLY A 534 -2.01 4.31 4.28
C GLY A 534 -1.23 4.67 3.01
N THR A 535 -0.29 3.84 2.55
CA THR A 535 0.45 4.09 1.30
C THR A 535 -0.46 4.13 0.08
N PHE A 536 -0.04 4.83 -0.96
CA PHE A 536 -0.84 5.10 -2.15
C PHE A 536 -0.46 4.13 -3.25
N ASN A 537 -1.40 3.26 -3.64
CA ASN A 537 -1.23 2.34 -4.74
C ASN A 537 -1.65 3.01 -6.06
N VAL A 538 -0.78 2.97 -7.06
CA VAL A 538 -0.93 3.74 -8.30
C VAL A 538 -0.47 2.95 -9.52
N TYR A 539 -1.01 3.29 -10.69
CA TYR A 539 -0.43 2.94 -11.98
C TYR A 539 0.24 4.17 -12.59
N GLU A 540 1.41 3.98 -13.19
CA GLU A 540 2.11 5.06 -13.88
C GLU A 540 3.03 4.52 -14.98
N SER A 541 3.29 5.34 -16.00
CA SER A 541 4.42 5.19 -16.91
C SER A 541 5.56 6.09 -16.42
N SER A 542 6.69 5.54 -16.01
CA SER A 542 7.78 6.36 -15.44
C SER A 542 9.18 5.86 -15.74
N ALA A 543 10.18 6.72 -15.48
CA ALA A 543 11.60 6.42 -15.66
C ALA A 543 12.15 5.38 -14.67
N ASN A 544 11.37 4.93 -13.67
CA ASN A 544 11.85 3.95 -12.68
C ASN A 544 12.12 2.58 -13.34
N ASP A 545 11.30 2.17 -14.32
CA ASP A 545 11.50 0.97 -15.14
C ASP A 545 11.12 1.16 -16.61
N TRP A 546 10.90 2.41 -17.03
CA TRP A 546 10.63 2.83 -18.41
C TRP A 546 9.46 2.06 -19.06
N LYS A 547 8.41 1.84 -18.29
CA LYS A 547 7.16 1.20 -18.73
C LYS A 547 6.01 1.56 -17.81
N VAL A 548 4.80 1.18 -18.19
CA VAL A 548 3.64 1.20 -17.30
C VAL A 548 3.78 0.11 -16.23
N SER A 549 3.64 0.50 -14.96
CA SER A 549 3.78 -0.39 -13.81
C SER A 549 2.85 0.00 -12.67
N ASN A 550 2.49 -1.00 -11.84
CA ASN A 550 1.80 -0.80 -10.56
C ASN A 550 2.83 -0.53 -9.45
N ARG A 551 2.64 0.52 -8.65
CA ARG A 551 3.59 0.99 -7.63
C ARG A 551 2.87 1.47 -6.37
N SER A 552 3.59 1.52 -5.27
CA SER A 552 3.07 2.07 -4.02
C SER A 552 4.03 3.11 -3.44
N TYR A 553 3.47 4.20 -2.92
CA TYR A 553 4.22 5.35 -2.40
C TYR A 553 3.81 5.70 -0.98
N TYR A 554 4.79 6.10 -0.18
CA TYR A 554 4.57 6.78 1.09
C TYR A 554 4.14 8.24 0.86
N ALA A 555 3.53 8.88 1.85
CA ALA A 555 2.98 10.22 1.70
C ALA A 555 4.07 11.27 1.42
N TYR A 556 5.27 11.10 2.00
CA TYR A 556 6.39 12.02 1.77
C TYR A 556 6.88 12.06 0.30
N GLN A 557 6.65 10.98 -0.46
CA GLN A 557 7.01 10.91 -1.87
C GLN A 557 5.99 11.63 -2.76
N LEU A 558 4.84 12.01 -2.20
CA LEU A 558 3.71 12.62 -2.88
C LEU A 558 3.43 14.05 -2.40
N THR A 559 4.34 14.68 -1.67
CA THR A 559 4.15 16.04 -1.11
C THR A 559 3.91 17.09 -2.18
N ASN A 560 4.56 16.95 -3.34
CA ASN A 560 4.45 17.88 -4.47
C ASN A 560 3.29 17.55 -5.42
N TYR A 561 2.58 16.44 -5.17
CA TYR A 561 1.47 16.01 -5.99
C TYR A 561 0.16 16.52 -5.40
N SER A 562 -0.70 17.05 -6.24
CA SER A 562 -2.05 17.45 -5.91
C SER A 562 -3.05 16.41 -6.42
N PRO A 563 -4.09 16.06 -5.63
CA PRO A 563 -5.10 15.10 -6.04
C PRO A 563 -6.14 15.74 -6.97
N TYR A 564 -6.42 15.13 -8.13
CA TYR A 564 -7.46 15.60 -9.05
C TYR A 564 -8.43 14.48 -9.43
N ARG A 565 -9.71 14.83 -9.57
CA ARG A 565 -10.78 13.95 -10.03
C ARG A 565 -11.22 14.31 -11.43
N TYR A 566 -11.28 13.33 -12.32
CA TYR A 566 -11.78 13.53 -13.68
C TYR A 566 -13.26 13.95 -13.67
N ASN A 567 -13.60 14.96 -14.47
CA ASN A 567 -14.95 15.53 -14.51
C ASN A 567 -16.02 14.52 -14.97
N LEU A 568 -15.63 13.58 -15.83
CA LEU A 568 -16.50 12.54 -16.38
C LEU A 568 -16.26 11.17 -15.74
N LEU A 569 -15.85 11.15 -14.47
CA LEU A 569 -15.74 9.92 -13.68
C LEU A 569 -17.12 9.44 -13.19
N ASN A 570 -17.65 8.41 -13.83
CA ASN A 570 -18.91 7.75 -13.48
C ASN A 570 -18.70 6.70 -12.39
N HIS A 571 -18.67 7.13 -11.13
CA HIS A 571 -18.30 6.28 -9.99
C HIS A 571 -19.43 6.05 -8.96
N LEU A 572 -20.66 6.49 -9.26
CA LEU A 572 -21.82 6.32 -8.38
C LEU A 572 -23.01 5.79 -9.16
N LYS A 573 -23.96 5.17 -8.45
CA LYS A 573 -25.23 4.68 -9.00
C LYS A 573 -26.38 4.97 -8.04
N THR A 574 -27.61 4.94 -8.54
CA THR A 574 -28.82 5.04 -7.70
C THR A 574 -28.79 3.99 -6.59
N GLY A 575 -29.11 4.41 -5.37
CA GLY A 575 -29.05 3.60 -4.16
C GLY A 575 -27.74 3.72 -3.37
N ASP A 576 -26.69 4.29 -3.96
CA ASP A 576 -25.45 4.54 -3.24
C ASP A 576 -25.63 5.58 -2.14
N GLY A 577 -25.08 5.29 -0.96
CA GLY A 577 -24.81 6.31 0.04
C GLY A 577 -23.66 7.20 -0.44
N VAL A 578 -23.75 8.49 -0.17
CA VAL A 578 -22.71 9.46 -0.55
C VAL A 578 -22.38 10.40 0.60
N ILE A 579 -21.17 10.94 0.55
CA ILE A 579 -20.69 12.01 1.43
C ILE A 579 -20.17 13.16 0.57
N ALA A 580 -20.55 14.39 0.91
CA ALA A 580 -20.00 15.59 0.29
C ALA A 580 -18.53 15.76 0.69
N ILE A 581 -17.67 16.04 -0.28
CA ILE A 581 -16.23 16.28 -0.07
C ILE A 581 -15.80 17.71 -0.42
N ALA A 582 -16.72 18.58 -0.82
CA ALA A 582 -16.46 20.01 -0.98
C ALA A 582 -16.97 20.77 0.24
N ASP A 583 -16.24 21.80 0.68
CA ASP A 583 -16.67 22.66 1.79
C ASP A 583 -18.05 23.32 1.56
N SER A 584 -18.39 23.58 0.30
CA SER A 584 -19.71 24.08 -0.13
C SER A 584 -20.10 23.48 -1.48
N LEU A 585 -20.89 22.41 -1.45
CA LEU A 585 -21.46 21.76 -2.63
C LEU A 585 -22.85 22.30 -2.93
N GLU A 586 -22.99 23.02 -4.05
CA GLU A 586 -24.26 23.56 -4.49
C GLU A 586 -25.23 22.45 -4.92
N ILE A 587 -26.45 22.48 -4.36
CA ILE A 587 -27.55 21.59 -4.71
C ILE A 587 -28.52 22.37 -5.58
N ARG A 588 -28.87 21.83 -6.75
CA ARG A 588 -29.59 22.54 -7.82
C ARG A 588 -30.90 21.85 -8.20
N GLU A 589 -31.81 22.60 -8.81
CA GLU A 589 -33.11 22.09 -9.28
C GLU A 589 -32.98 21.16 -10.49
N ALA A 590 -31.99 21.39 -11.36
CA ALA A 590 -31.70 20.62 -12.57
C ALA A 590 -30.20 20.29 -12.70
N PRO A 591 -29.82 19.26 -13.48
CA PRO A 591 -28.43 18.81 -13.63
C PRO A 591 -27.63 19.66 -14.63
N GLU A 592 -27.49 20.96 -14.34
CA GLU A 592 -26.71 21.90 -15.14
C GLU A 592 -26.15 23.02 -14.27
N THR A 593 -25.02 23.58 -14.68
CA THR A 593 -24.29 24.63 -13.94
C THR A 593 -25.04 25.97 -13.91
N SER A 594 -25.99 26.18 -14.82
CA SER A 594 -26.86 27.37 -14.89
C SER A 594 -28.13 27.27 -14.04
N SER A 595 -28.52 26.07 -13.59
CA SER A 595 -29.77 25.85 -12.86
C SER A 595 -29.80 26.60 -11.53
N GLN A 596 -30.98 27.03 -11.11
CA GLN A 596 -31.18 27.65 -9.79
C GLN A 596 -30.63 26.75 -8.66
N GLN A 597 -29.88 27.37 -7.75
CA GLN A 597 -29.40 26.75 -6.52
C GLN A 597 -30.54 26.71 -5.49
N ILE A 598 -30.78 25.53 -4.92
CA ILE A 598 -31.71 25.30 -3.81
C ILE A 598 -31.04 25.67 -2.48
N CYS A 599 -29.84 25.12 -2.25
CA CYS A 599 -29.02 25.32 -1.05
C CYS A 599 -27.60 24.80 -1.29
N ALA A 600 -26.78 24.64 -0.25
CA ALA A 600 -25.47 24.01 -0.33
C ALA A 600 -25.26 23.00 0.80
N ALA A 601 -24.72 21.83 0.46
CA ALA A 601 -24.20 20.86 1.41
C ALA A 601 -22.78 21.24 1.81
N SER A 602 -22.43 21.03 3.08
CA SER A 602 -21.06 21.16 3.56
C SER A 602 -20.34 19.82 3.51
N ARG A 603 -19.00 19.85 3.46
CA ARG A 603 -18.17 18.65 3.57
C ARG A 603 -18.63 17.80 4.76
N GLY A 604 -18.75 16.50 4.52
CA GLY A 604 -19.17 15.54 5.53
C GLY A 604 -20.68 15.33 5.61
N ASN A 605 -21.50 16.18 5.00
CA ASN A 605 -22.93 15.88 4.88
C ASN A 605 -23.14 14.64 4.00
N THR A 606 -24.17 13.86 4.33
CA THR A 606 -24.44 12.57 3.74
C THR A 606 -25.81 12.55 3.05
N GLY A 607 -25.96 11.63 2.11
CA GLY A 607 -27.21 11.44 1.38
C GLY A 607 -27.23 10.12 0.62
N ILE A 608 -28.31 9.91 -0.13
CA ILE A 608 -28.49 8.74 -1.00
C ILE A 608 -28.74 9.21 -2.43
N VAL A 609 -28.05 8.62 -3.40
CA VAL A 609 -28.31 8.88 -4.82
C VAL A 609 -29.68 8.31 -5.19
N VAL A 610 -30.60 9.16 -5.65
CA VAL A 610 -31.97 8.80 -6.05
C VAL A 610 -32.22 8.91 -7.55
N GLY A 611 -31.30 9.54 -8.30
CA GLY A 611 -31.41 9.71 -9.75
C GLY A 611 -30.08 10.08 -10.42
N GLY A 612 -30.04 10.01 -11.75
CA GLY A 612 -28.80 10.09 -12.53
C GLY A 612 -28.16 8.70 -12.79
N PRO A 613 -26.95 8.64 -13.38
CA PRO A 613 -26.13 9.77 -13.84
C PRO A 613 -26.74 10.51 -15.04
N GLN A 614 -26.51 11.83 -15.13
CA GLN A 614 -26.74 12.63 -16.36
C GLN A 614 -25.49 13.41 -16.71
N THR A 615 -25.12 13.44 -17.99
CA THR A 615 -23.91 14.15 -18.47
C THR A 615 -24.30 15.45 -19.14
N VAL A 616 -23.99 16.57 -18.50
CA VAL A 616 -24.34 17.94 -18.94
C VAL A 616 -23.22 18.88 -18.50
N ASP A 617 -22.89 19.88 -19.32
CA ASP A 617 -21.82 20.86 -19.07
C ASP A 617 -20.43 20.24 -18.80
N GLY A 618 -20.13 19.10 -19.45
CA GLY A 618 -18.87 18.39 -19.23
C GLY A 618 -18.75 17.72 -17.85
N LEU A 619 -19.85 17.60 -17.12
CA LEU A 619 -19.89 17.00 -15.78
C LEU A 619 -20.87 15.84 -15.74
N ILE A 620 -20.67 14.93 -14.79
CA ILE A 620 -21.68 13.92 -14.41
C ILE A 620 -22.43 14.42 -13.19
N TRP A 621 -23.75 14.49 -13.31
CA TRP A 621 -24.69 14.95 -12.30
C TRP A 621 -25.47 13.79 -11.70
N TYR A 622 -25.68 13.87 -10.39
CA TYR A 622 -26.51 12.94 -9.62
C TYR A 622 -27.56 13.70 -8.84
N GLN A 623 -28.77 13.14 -8.79
CA GLN A 623 -29.81 13.61 -7.89
C GLN A 623 -29.65 12.89 -6.56
N VAL A 624 -29.44 13.65 -5.49
CA VAL A 624 -29.17 13.12 -4.15
C VAL A 624 -30.27 13.57 -3.21
N GLN A 625 -30.82 12.63 -2.44
CA GLN A 625 -31.64 12.90 -1.27
C GLN A 625 -30.71 13.07 -0.07
N TRP A 626 -30.50 14.31 0.34
CA TRP A 626 -29.64 14.69 1.46
C TRP A 626 -30.34 14.54 2.80
N GLU A 627 -29.58 14.20 3.84
CA GLU A 627 -30.10 14.10 5.21
C GLU A 627 -30.54 15.47 5.78
N ALA A 628 -31.36 15.44 6.84
CA ALA A 628 -31.83 16.66 7.51
C ALA A 628 -30.65 17.44 8.13
N GLY A 629 -30.69 18.78 8.06
CA GLY A 629 -29.59 19.61 8.58
C GLY A 629 -28.36 19.64 7.67
N THR A 630 -28.51 19.33 6.38
CA THR A 630 -27.45 19.44 5.37
C THR A 630 -27.11 20.91 5.12
N GLY A 631 -25.88 21.31 5.43
CA GLY A 631 -25.33 22.66 5.22
C GLY A 631 -26.35 23.80 5.42
N SER A 632 -26.60 24.57 4.35
CA SER A 632 -27.54 25.69 4.35
C SER A 632 -29.00 25.32 4.01
N CYS A 633 -29.31 24.02 3.85
CA CYS A 633 -30.61 23.52 3.41
C CYS A 633 -31.71 23.53 4.48
N GLY A 634 -31.37 23.92 5.71
CA GLY A 634 -32.32 23.96 6.83
C GLY A 634 -32.59 22.57 7.45
N PRO A 635 -33.60 22.47 8.34
CA PRO A 635 -33.78 21.30 9.20
C PRO A 635 -34.48 20.11 8.54
N GLN A 636 -34.82 20.18 7.25
CA GLN A 636 -35.53 19.12 6.54
C GLN A 636 -34.63 18.47 5.49
N PRO A 637 -34.83 17.18 5.14
CA PRO A 637 -34.18 16.56 4.00
C PRO A 637 -34.46 17.33 2.70
N VAL A 638 -33.45 17.46 1.84
CA VAL A 638 -33.58 18.12 0.53
C VAL A 638 -33.15 17.16 -0.56
N THR A 639 -33.88 17.14 -1.67
CA THR A 639 -33.50 16.39 -2.87
C THR A 639 -33.15 17.36 -3.99
N GLY A 640 -31.99 17.18 -4.62
CA GLY A 640 -31.57 18.02 -5.74
C GLY A 640 -30.33 17.48 -6.44
N TRP A 641 -29.95 18.13 -7.53
CA TRP A 641 -28.85 17.73 -8.39
C TRP A 641 -27.53 18.36 -7.96
N CYS A 642 -26.45 17.58 -8.02
CA CYS A 642 -25.11 18.08 -7.77
C CYS A 642 -24.07 17.31 -8.62
N PRO A 643 -22.90 17.90 -8.93
CA PRO A 643 -21.87 17.22 -9.70
C PRO A 643 -21.21 16.11 -8.87
N GLY A 644 -21.08 14.92 -9.46
CA GLY A 644 -20.51 13.74 -8.79
C GLY A 644 -19.05 13.90 -8.40
N ARG A 645 -18.29 14.78 -9.07
CA ARG A 645 -16.88 15.05 -8.72
C ARG A 645 -16.69 15.62 -7.29
N HIS A 646 -17.77 16.07 -6.64
CA HIS A 646 -17.78 16.56 -5.25
C HIS A 646 -18.37 15.56 -4.25
N LEU A 647 -18.60 14.32 -4.68
CA LEU A 647 -19.14 13.24 -3.87
C LEU A 647 -18.13 12.11 -3.76
N ASN A 648 -18.06 11.49 -2.59
CA ASN A 648 -17.48 10.16 -2.45
C ASN A 648 -18.56 9.16 -2.08
N TRP A 649 -18.38 7.92 -2.52
CA TRP A 649 -19.20 6.81 -2.06
C TRP A 649 -19.04 6.65 -0.55
N LEU A 650 -20.16 6.64 0.15
CA LEU A 650 -20.24 6.32 1.56
C LEU A 650 -20.87 4.92 1.68
N PRO A 651 -20.09 3.89 2.05
CA PRO A 651 -20.65 2.57 2.25
C PRO A 651 -21.80 2.63 3.27
N ALA A 652 -22.93 2.03 2.93
CA ALA A 652 -24.07 1.94 3.83
C ALA A 652 -23.60 1.34 5.18
N GLN A 653 -23.92 2.00 6.30
CA GLN A 653 -23.69 1.45 7.63
C GLN A 653 -24.69 0.32 7.91
N GLY A 654 -24.46 -0.82 7.28
CA GLY A 654 -25.14 -2.07 7.56
C GLY A 654 -24.15 -3.15 7.92
N ASN A 655 -24.62 -4.14 8.67
CA ASN A 655 -23.87 -5.35 8.90
C ASN A 655 -24.14 -6.31 7.75
N MET A 656 -23.07 -6.77 7.10
CA MET A 656 -23.09 -7.94 6.24
C MET A 656 -22.72 -9.16 7.08
N SER A 657 -23.54 -10.20 7.04
CA SER A 657 -23.23 -11.49 7.63
C SER A 657 -23.12 -12.53 6.52
N LEU A 658 -22.08 -13.36 6.62
CA LEU A 658 -21.81 -14.44 5.69
C LEU A 658 -22.07 -15.76 6.40
N ASN A 659 -22.91 -16.61 5.81
CA ASN A 659 -23.09 -17.98 6.27
C ASN A 659 -22.66 -18.94 5.17
N LEU A 660 -21.58 -19.68 5.42
CA LEU A 660 -21.07 -20.67 4.50
C LEU A 660 -21.56 -22.04 4.94
N SER A 661 -22.09 -22.80 4.00
CA SER A 661 -22.38 -24.22 4.15
C SER A 661 -21.67 -24.99 3.05
N GLY A 662 -21.44 -26.27 3.26
CA GLY A 662 -20.81 -27.09 2.25
C GLY A 662 -20.91 -28.57 2.53
N GLN A 663 -20.75 -29.36 1.49
CA GLN A 663 -20.70 -30.80 1.57
C GLN A 663 -19.66 -31.36 0.62
N ARG A 664 -18.96 -32.41 1.05
CA ARG A 664 -18.07 -33.19 0.20
C ARG A 664 -18.90 -34.22 -0.56
N LEU A 665 -18.79 -34.23 -1.88
CA LEU A 665 -19.54 -35.09 -2.79
C LEU A 665 -18.56 -35.90 -3.66
N GLU A 666 -19.05 -37.01 -4.21
CA GLU A 666 -18.32 -37.84 -5.18
C GLU A 666 -19.14 -37.94 -6.46
N GLU A 667 -18.58 -37.53 -7.59
CA GLU A 667 -19.14 -37.81 -8.92
C GLU A 667 -18.45 -39.04 -9.53
N ARG A 668 -19.23 -39.84 -10.28
CA ARG A 668 -18.77 -41.08 -10.89
C ARG A 668 -19.01 -41.07 -12.40
N ALA A 669 -17.94 -41.27 -13.15
CA ALA A 669 -18.00 -41.60 -14.56
C ALA A 669 -17.11 -42.84 -14.80
N TRP A 670 -17.76 -43.98 -15.04
CA TRP A 670 -17.10 -45.28 -15.26
C TRP A 670 -16.15 -45.66 -14.10
N ILE A 671 -14.83 -45.64 -14.31
CA ILE A 671 -13.81 -45.99 -13.31
C ILE A 671 -13.26 -44.78 -12.55
N ILE A 672 -13.54 -43.56 -13.01
CA ILE A 672 -13.03 -42.32 -12.42
C ILE A 672 -14.01 -41.85 -11.33
N ARG A 673 -13.46 -41.59 -10.14
CA ARG A 673 -14.17 -41.03 -9.00
C ARG A 673 -13.52 -39.71 -8.64
N ILE A 674 -14.25 -38.61 -8.79
CA ILE A 674 -13.78 -37.27 -8.42
C ILE A 674 -14.56 -36.85 -7.18
N GLU A 675 -13.83 -36.55 -6.11
CA GLU A 675 -14.42 -35.91 -4.95
C GLU A 675 -14.31 -34.38 -5.11
N TYR A 676 -15.35 -33.68 -4.73
CA TYR A 676 -15.42 -32.22 -4.80
C TYR A 676 -16.19 -31.67 -3.59
N ALA A 677 -15.96 -30.41 -3.24
CA ALA A 677 -16.80 -29.71 -2.27
C ALA A 677 -17.80 -28.84 -3.01
N ARG A 678 -19.09 -29.04 -2.75
CA ARG A 678 -20.12 -28.08 -3.12
C ARG A 678 -20.35 -27.13 -1.96
N LEU A 679 -20.01 -25.87 -2.16
CA LEU A 679 -20.13 -24.80 -1.17
C LEU A 679 -21.32 -23.90 -1.54
N ASN A 680 -22.10 -23.51 -0.55
CA ASN A 680 -23.17 -22.53 -0.69
C ASN A 680 -22.99 -21.43 0.35
N LEU A 681 -22.80 -20.22 -0.14
CA LEU A 681 -22.73 -19.01 0.65
C LEU A 681 -24.10 -18.32 0.63
N VAL A 682 -24.60 -17.96 1.81
CA VAL A 682 -25.76 -17.10 2.00
C VAL A 682 -25.30 -15.79 2.62
N ILE A 683 -25.74 -14.67 2.04
CA ILE A 683 -25.35 -13.32 2.44
C ILE A 683 -26.57 -12.63 3.03
N THR A 684 -26.50 -12.26 4.31
CA THR A 684 -27.55 -11.47 4.97
C THR A 684 -27.07 -10.04 5.13
N ARG A 685 -27.88 -9.07 4.72
CA ARG A 685 -27.54 -7.66 4.78
C ARG A 685 -28.59 -6.90 5.60
N SER A 686 -28.16 -6.12 6.59
CA SER A 686 -29.09 -5.26 7.36
C SER A 686 -29.37 -3.91 6.69
N ALA A 687 -28.65 -3.60 5.61
CA ALA A 687 -28.79 -2.45 4.73
C ALA A 687 -28.23 -2.86 3.34
N PRO A 688 -28.39 -2.07 2.25
CA PRO A 688 -27.76 -2.36 0.96
C PRO A 688 -26.23 -2.15 1.03
N VAL A 689 -25.53 -3.07 1.69
CA VAL A 689 -24.07 -3.14 1.80
C VAL A 689 -23.57 -4.04 0.68
N GLU A 690 -22.74 -3.51 -0.20
CA GLU A 690 -22.06 -4.28 -1.24
C GLU A 690 -20.58 -4.48 -0.87
N ALA A 691 -20.05 -5.66 -1.16
CA ALA A 691 -18.62 -5.91 -1.06
C ALA A 691 -17.95 -5.61 -2.42
N GLY A 692 -16.81 -4.92 -2.39
CA GLY A 692 -15.98 -4.76 -3.58
C GLY A 692 -15.38 -6.08 -4.07
N GLN A 693 -15.15 -7.03 -3.15
CA GLN A 693 -14.63 -8.35 -3.49
C GLN A 693 -15.01 -9.40 -2.44
N TYR A 694 -15.26 -10.64 -2.87
CA TYR A 694 -15.33 -11.83 -2.03
C TYR A 694 -14.14 -12.75 -2.29
N VAL A 695 -13.61 -13.35 -1.23
CA VAL A 695 -12.46 -14.25 -1.29
C VAL A 695 -12.81 -15.57 -0.61
N LEU A 696 -12.91 -16.65 -1.39
CA LEU A 696 -13.05 -18.01 -0.87
C LEU A 696 -11.67 -18.56 -0.49
N LEU A 697 -11.55 -18.96 0.77
CA LEU A 697 -10.33 -19.47 1.39
C LEU A 697 -10.50 -20.95 1.76
N ARG A 698 -9.44 -21.73 1.57
CA ARG A 698 -9.35 -23.15 1.95
C ARG A 698 -8.04 -23.43 2.68
N LYS A 699 -8.10 -24.22 3.75
CA LYS A 699 -6.92 -24.84 4.41
C LYS A 699 -7.10 -26.35 4.48
N ALA A 700 -6.00 -27.10 4.38
CA ALA A 700 -5.96 -28.47 4.87
C ALA A 700 -5.73 -28.46 6.39
N ALA A 701 -6.01 -29.59 7.07
CA ALA A 701 -5.72 -29.72 8.50
C ALA A 701 -4.27 -29.29 8.82
N ASN A 702 -4.10 -28.40 9.79
CA ASN A 702 -2.82 -27.82 10.24
C ASN A 702 -2.04 -26.98 9.20
N GLN A 703 -2.68 -26.58 8.09
CA GLN A 703 -2.11 -25.61 7.15
C GLN A 703 -2.79 -24.24 7.27
N ALA A 704 -2.17 -23.19 6.72
CA ALA A 704 -2.81 -21.87 6.65
C ALA A 704 -3.83 -21.82 5.51
N TYR A 705 -4.71 -20.83 5.57
CA TYR A 705 -5.67 -20.56 4.51
C TYR A 705 -4.97 -20.12 3.21
N THR A 706 -5.47 -20.62 2.09
CA THR A 706 -5.08 -20.23 0.74
C THR A 706 -6.31 -19.77 -0.02
N THR A 707 -6.16 -18.76 -0.87
CA THR A 707 -7.23 -18.29 -1.75
C THR A 707 -7.44 -19.32 -2.86
N ILE A 708 -8.67 -19.80 -2.99
CA ILE A 708 -9.05 -20.74 -4.07
C ILE A 708 -9.92 -20.07 -5.13
N LYS A 709 -10.64 -19.00 -4.79
CA LYS A 709 -11.43 -18.21 -5.75
C LYS A 709 -11.65 -16.80 -5.22
N GLU A 710 -11.55 -15.82 -6.11
CA GLU A 710 -12.05 -14.47 -5.89
C GLU A 710 -13.27 -14.25 -6.78
N PHE A 711 -14.30 -13.58 -6.26
CA PHE A 711 -15.54 -13.29 -6.97
C PHE A 711 -16.13 -11.96 -6.53
N THR A 712 -17.09 -11.44 -7.28
CA THR A 712 -17.72 -10.13 -7.05
C THR A 712 -19.23 -10.24 -6.87
N GLU A 713 -19.89 -9.13 -6.57
CA GLU A 713 -21.36 -9.03 -6.52
C GLU A 713 -22.05 -9.52 -7.80
N ALA A 714 -21.39 -9.42 -8.97
CA ALA A 714 -21.95 -9.90 -10.23
C ALA A 714 -22.11 -11.43 -10.28
N GLU A 715 -21.35 -12.18 -9.49
CA GLU A 715 -21.46 -13.65 -9.40
C GLU A 715 -22.52 -14.09 -8.36
N ILE A 716 -23.05 -13.18 -7.54
CA ILE A 716 -24.04 -13.47 -6.50
C ILE A 716 -25.45 -13.35 -7.09
N GLN A 717 -26.26 -14.40 -6.89
CA GLN A 717 -27.65 -14.44 -7.33
C GLN A 717 -28.58 -14.60 -6.13
N ASN A 718 -29.53 -13.68 -5.96
CA ASN A 718 -30.49 -13.70 -4.85
C ASN A 718 -29.83 -13.83 -3.47
N ASN A 719 -28.75 -13.08 -3.22
CA ASN A 719 -27.93 -13.14 -2.00
C ASN A 719 -27.32 -14.52 -1.71
N THR A 720 -27.19 -15.36 -2.73
CA THR A 720 -26.56 -16.67 -2.65
C THR A 720 -25.47 -16.83 -3.70
N TRP A 721 -24.47 -17.62 -3.36
CA TRP A 721 -23.40 -17.99 -4.27
C TRP A 721 -23.04 -19.46 -4.07
N THR A 722 -22.87 -20.18 -5.17
CA THR A 722 -22.54 -21.61 -5.16
C THR A 722 -21.24 -21.84 -5.91
N PHE A 723 -20.39 -22.72 -5.38
CA PHE A 723 -19.10 -23.06 -5.98
C PHE A 723 -18.74 -24.51 -5.74
N ASP A 724 -18.23 -25.16 -6.78
CA ASP A 724 -17.73 -26.53 -6.74
C ASP A 724 -16.19 -26.54 -6.78
N ASP A 725 -15.56 -26.88 -5.66
CA ASP A 725 -14.11 -27.08 -5.56
C ASP A 725 -13.76 -28.53 -5.92
N LEU A 726 -13.31 -28.71 -7.17
CA LEU A 726 -13.10 -30.02 -7.79
C LEU A 726 -11.77 -30.67 -7.36
N ASN A 727 -11.70 -32.00 -7.48
CA ASN A 727 -10.49 -32.81 -7.28
C ASN A 727 -9.92 -32.78 -5.85
N LEU A 728 -10.78 -32.87 -4.83
CA LEU A 728 -10.35 -32.96 -3.45
C LEU A 728 -9.60 -34.25 -3.17
N ASN A 729 -8.51 -34.14 -2.40
CA ASN A 729 -7.82 -35.32 -1.87
C ASN A 729 -8.73 -36.05 -0.86
N LYS A 730 -8.87 -37.36 -1.03
CA LYS A 730 -9.73 -38.23 -0.21
C LYS A 730 -9.24 -38.40 1.23
N SER A 731 -7.94 -38.22 1.45
CA SER A 731 -7.29 -38.39 2.76
C SER A 731 -7.08 -37.08 3.52
N VAL A 732 -7.60 -35.96 3.01
CA VAL A 732 -7.40 -34.63 3.60
C VAL A 732 -8.72 -34.04 4.06
N THR A 733 -8.79 -33.65 5.32
CA THR A 733 -9.86 -32.78 5.82
C THR A 733 -9.57 -31.36 5.41
N TYR A 734 -10.55 -30.72 4.77
CA TYR A 734 -10.44 -29.31 4.33
C TYR A 734 -11.36 -28.44 5.17
N THR A 735 -10.90 -27.23 5.48
CA THR A 735 -11.72 -26.20 6.10
C THR A 735 -11.84 -25.02 5.14
N TYR A 736 -13.06 -24.52 4.97
CA TYR A 736 -13.39 -23.41 4.08
C TYR A 736 -13.93 -22.23 4.87
N ARG A 737 -13.70 -21.02 4.35
CA ARG A 737 -14.39 -19.79 4.76
C ARG A 737 -14.42 -18.79 3.61
N VAL A 738 -15.33 -17.83 3.66
CA VAL A 738 -15.37 -16.68 2.74
C VAL A 738 -15.14 -15.40 3.50
N GLU A 739 -14.36 -14.48 2.92
CA GLU A 739 -14.20 -13.10 3.37
C GLU A 739 -14.86 -12.15 2.37
N ALA A 740 -15.65 -11.19 2.85
CA ALA A 740 -16.14 -10.06 2.07
C ALA A 740 -15.27 -8.83 2.36
N ARG A 741 -14.84 -8.13 1.32
CA ARG A 741 -13.94 -6.98 1.38
C ARG A 741 -14.55 -5.79 0.63
N ALA A 742 -14.31 -4.58 1.13
CA ALA A 742 -14.74 -3.35 0.47
C ALA A 742 -13.91 -3.08 -0.80
N MET A 743 -14.29 -2.07 -1.60
CA MET A 743 -13.53 -1.67 -2.80
C MET A 743 -12.10 -1.23 -2.47
N ASP A 744 -11.85 -0.72 -1.26
CA ASP A 744 -10.53 -0.38 -0.75
C ASP A 744 -9.75 -1.60 -0.18
N GLY A 745 -10.31 -2.80 -0.29
CA GLY A 745 -9.70 -4.06 0.18
C GLY A 745 -9.83 -4.34 1.68
N SER A 746 -10.42 -3.44 2.47
CA SER A 746 -10.66 -3.65 3.90
C SER A 746 -11.69 -4.75 4.15
N LEU A 747 -11.57 -5.51 5.25
CA LEU A 747 -12.46 -6.63 5.57
C LEU A 747 -13.81 -6.12 6.09
N LEU A 748 -14.89 -6.43 5.38
CA LEU A 748 -16.27 -6.11 5.77
C LEU A 748 -16.89 -7.19 6.65
N SER A 749 -16.70 -8.47 6.29
CA SER A 749 -17.28 -9.61 7.01
C SER A 749 -16.55 -10.92 6.68
N GLN A 750 -16.75 -11.93 7.51
CA GLN A 750 -16.22 -13.28 7.30
C GLN A 750 -17.27 -14.33 7.65
N SER A 751 -17.29 -15.46 6.94
CA SER A 751 -18.21 -16.55 7.21
C SER A 751 -17.78 -17.38 8.41
N ASN A 752 -18.69 -18.24 8.89
CA ASN A 752 -18.30 -19.41 9.68
C ASN A 752 -17.33 -20.32 8.89
N GLU A 753 -16.55 -21.12 9.62
CA GLU A 753 -15.73 -22.18 9.02
C GLU A 753 -16.63 -23.37 8.67
N VAL A 754 -16.39 -23.99 7.50
CA VAL A 754 -17.00 -25.26 7.10
C VAL A 754 -15.92 -26.31 7.01
N ILE A 755 -15.99 -27.33 7.86
CA ILE A 755 -15.05 -28.45 7.88
C ILE A 755 -15.66 -29.60 7.08
N LEU A 756 -14.96 -30.03 6.03
CA LEU A 756 -15.33 -31.17 5.21
C LEU A 756 -14.33 -32.29 5.46
N GLU A 757 -14.76 -33.28 6.23
CA GLU A 757 -13.94 -34.41 6.65
C GLU A 757 -13.44 -35.24 5.46
N SER A 758 -12.24 -35.81 5.63
CA SER A 758 -11.70 -36.79 4.70
C SER A 758 -12.61 -38.02 4.62
N THR A 759 -12.76 -38.59 3.43
CA THR A 759 -13.53 -39.84 3.21
C THR A 759 -12.69 -41.09 3.49
N ARG A 760 -11.41 -40.93 3.85
CA ARG A 760 -10.48 -42.03 4.16
C ARG A 760 -9.82 -41.82 5.52
N ALA A 761 -10.04 -42.74 6.45
CA ALA A 761 -9.45 -42.69 7.79
C ALA A 761 -7.91 -42.78 7.74
N ALA A 762 -7.23 -42.07 8.65
CA ALA A 762 -5.76 -42.05 8.79
C ALA A 762 -5.12 -43.43 9.10
N ALA A 763 -5.92 -44.47 9.36
CA ALA A 763 -5.46 -45.81 9.74
C ALA A 763 -5.00 -46.69 8.56
N ASP A 764 -5.20 -46.26 7.30
CA ASP A 764 -4.93 -47.09 6.12
C ASP A 764 -3.48 -47.01 5.58
N LEU A 765 -2.58 -46.34 6.31
CA LEU A 765 -1.16 -46.18 5.94
C LEU A 765 -0.21 -47.16 6.64
N LYS A 766 -0.72 -48.28 7.19
CA LYS A 766 0.12 -49.38 7.66
C LYS A 766 0.05 -50.60 6.73
N SER A 767 1.18 -50.86 6.10
CA SER A 767 1.59 -52.07 5.38
C SER A 767 0.92 -52.38 4.03
N SER A 768 1.56 -51.93 2.95
CA SER A 768 1.71 -52.74 1.74
C SER A 768 3.19 -52.95 1.43
N SER A 769 3.93 -53.49 2.40
CA SER A 769 5.15 -54.23 2.08
C SER A 769 4.73 -55.53 1.39
N VAL A 770 4.55 -55.45 0.07
CA VAL A 770 4.39 -56.64 -0.78
C VAL A 770 5.68 -57.46 -0.64
N LYS A 771 5.58 -58.54 0.13
CA LYS A 771 6.53 -59.65 0.10
C LYS A 771 6.58 -60.16 -1.34
N LYS A 772 7.71 -59.98 -2.02
CA LYS A 772 8.11 -60.83 -3.14
C LYS A 772 8.21 -62.27 -2.61
N SER A 773 7.23 -63.10 -2.90
CA SER A 773 7.37 -64.56 -2.81
C SER A 773 7.78 -65.08 -4.18
N LYS A 774 8.91 -65.78 -4.21
CA LYS A 774 9.40 -66.54 -5.37
C LYS A 774 8.36 -67.59 -5.80
N LYS A 775 7.93 -67.54 -7.05
CA LYS A 775 7.98 -68.66 -8.01
C LYS A 775 7.70 -68.14 -9.41
#